data_AF-S7TZA2-F1
#
_entry.id   AF-S7TZA2-F1
#
_cell.length_a   1.000
_cell.length_b   1.000
_cell.length_c   1.000
_cell.angle_alpha   90.00
_cell.angle_beta   90.00
_cell.angle_gamma   90.00
#
_symmetry.space_group_name_H-M   'P 1'
#
loop_
_entity.id
_entity.type
_entity.pdbx_description
1 polymer ?
#
loop_
_entity_poly.entity_id
_entity_poly.type
_entity_poly.pdbx_seq_one_letter_code
_entity_poly.pdbx_strand_id
1 'polypeptide(L)'
;MIKENLLGTLSPLFAERNNAGPEPLLTEALSRIQDLLGARPGSPPEVFAQALPFGAGDTTFGAENELQAVVTGASEHVDLPIIIQQSNYYQNLMKRTGTGESPRRSIADLENFINDNTNGIWENSWVRFHHSALNDYSRSVFARDLAADRHRPEGPRRRDADRFTVTRNGETYIRIPVSYLIKLALADALADGPGTHAVIRSVGEGLMDHFINDNTSPETTSFHPVLSARNTAPGEGIARETAKRYLLSQLLILYANRKFGLLAGGQRAMVYFAPHTHARQKRLNELISDTFYRELYMSPCLSGWRRGENKHRYMQLCHKVLSRSQLNGIARLKEAGIITRDLVVLPSLSNVSLANNGTHISLGSRKLTRLMKDPASGFDAWDEKILGDLAIKIAEHFLPLFVGTYSAAPYRLDFSDFHPEKALGFLPHELDFTHLRMIWRRWKKKARLKVLGQPITPFGPKWIDRQFSRIFGLRGDFVRDYRLLDYFVALMSTDRSPALNGEVGNDVRLKQDLVEFGIFDAEMPMYLPYRLREYAVMGFSGFEGRYYSLFESIGGDMAPAAALQNLVTALAFKYIISGKITHAHIPDEPFVESERRQIFFGSAIGIPTFFIRKDTPNAFMHLILQRVRHTRPSHRYQGFIRVYNLEFRKALVDILRTDAADLVEMMGLSEILADLSDRIEAPETHAAADRLTRSILEEVNVDHPMKLPADVFNTASEQYYRETLRKRHMMESIDFLEQNFIKLDAWAALKRGVFREALAGILGLGHQGAWEFFQKIRRGIVTEEIDDRSLHQLIQLIILSIHHDIQQNREIETP
;
A
#
# COMPACT_ATOMS: atom_id res chain seq x y z
N MET A 1 38.20 39.70 29.00
CA MET A 1 38.59 40.85 28.15
C MET A 1 39.08 40.28 26.83
N ILE A 2 38.33 40.50 25.72
CA ILE A 2 38.71 40.24 24.30
C ILE A 2 38.81 38.73 23.92
N LYS A 3 38.09 38.15 22.96
CA LYS A 3 37.20 38.65 21.89
C LYS A 3 36.25 37.51 21.45
N GLU A 4 34.96 37.80 21.45
CA GLU A 4 33.99 37.23 20.50
C GLU A 4 34.40 37.65 19.07
N ASN A 5 34.40 36.70 18.13
CA ASN A 5 34.10 36.89 16.70
C ASN A 5 34.56 35.66 15.91
N LEU A 6 33.60 34.86 15.43
CA LEU A 6 33.57 34.19 14.11
C LEU A 6 32.28 33.34 13.97
N LEU A 7 31.14 33.95 14.26
CA LEU A 7 29.86 33.54 13.67
C LEU A 7 29.79 34.24 12.31
N GLY A 8 30.15 33.50 11.26
CA GLY A 8 30.03 33.98 9.89
C GLY A 8 28.56 34.25 9.56
N THR A 9 28.21 35.52 9.51
CA THR A 9 26.96 36.04 8.94
C THR A 9 26.85 35.61 7.48
N LEU A 10 26.02 34.62 7.21
CA LEU A 10 25.58 34.28 5.87
C LEU A 10 24.54 35.34 5.44
N SER A 11 24.92 36.22 4.50
CA SER A 11 24.00 37.11 3.81
C SER A 11 22.84 36.33 3.17
N PRO A 12 21.63 36.91 3.06
CA PRO A 12 20.47 36.21 2.53
C PRO A 12 20.68 35.96 1.04
N LEU A 13 20.91 34.69 0.68
CA LEU A 13 21.10 34.20 -0.69
C LEU A 13 19.81 34.18 -1.52
N PHE A 14 18.70 34.71 -0.98
CA PHE A 14 17.37 34.60 -1.56
C PHE A 14 16.72 35.98 -1.58
N ALA A 15 16.75 36.64 -2.74
CA ALA A 15 15.89 37.78 -3.00
C ALA A 15 14.44 37.29 -3.11
N GLU A 16 13.52 37.93 -2.40
CA GLU A 16 12.08 37.69 -2.51
C GLU A 16 11.63 37.93 -3.95
N ARG A 17 11.32 36.86 -4.69
CA ARG A 17 10.57 36.96 -5.95
C ARG A 17 9.09 36.69 -5.65
N ASN A 18 8.37 37.71 -5.19
CA ASN A 18 6.90 37.74 -5.16
C ASN A 18 6.32 38.14 -6.52
N ASN A 19 6.73 37.48 -7.62
CA ASN A 19 6.30 37.84 -8.98
C ASN A 19 5.50 36.71 -9.66
N ALA A 20 4.52 36.15 -8.97
CA ALA A 20 3.44 35.40 -9.61
C ALA A 20 2.11 35.95 -9.09
N GLY A 21 1.55 36.94 -9.79
CA GLY A 21 0.14 37.30 -9.58
C GLY A 21 -0.73 36.06 -9.85
N PRO A 22 -1.84 35.87 -9.12
CA PRO A 22 -2.71 34.73 -9.35
C PRO A 22 -3.26 34.77 -10.78
N GLU A 23 -3.39 33.61 -11.43
CA GLU A 23 -4.07 33.54 -12.72
C GLU A 23 -5.49 34.13 -12.58
N PRO A 24 -5.97 34.94 -13.55
CA PRO A 24 -7.26 35.62 -13.44
C PRO A 24 -8.43 34.66 -13.14
N LEU A 25 -8.41 33.47 -13.76
CA LEU A 25 -9.43 32.44 -13.61
C LEU A 25 -9.48 31.82 -12.20
N LEU A 26 -8.34 31.60 -11.56
CA LEU A 26 -8.30 31.10 -10.19
C LEU A 26 -8.76 32.17 -9.20
N THR A 27 -8.51 33.45 -9.48
CA THR A 27 -8.83 34.54 -8.54
C THR A 27 -10.35 34.72 -8.36
N GLU A 28 -11.10 34.71 -9.46
CA GLU A 28 -12.57 34.81 -9.42
C GLU A 28 -13.20 33.53 -8.85
N ALA A 29 -12.71 32.36 -9.26
CA ALA A 29 -13.17 31.08 -8.72
C ALA A 29 -12.91 30.93 -7.21
N LEU A 30 -11.74 31.38 -6.75
CA LEU A 30 -11.34 31.29 -5.35
C LEU A 30 -12.28 32.07 -4.43
N SER A 31 -12.70 33.28 -4.83
CA SER A 31 -13.67 34.06 -4.04
C SER A 31 -15.01 33.32 -3.92
N ARG A 32 -15.50 32.74 -5.02
CA ARG A 32 -16.74 31.93 -5.00
C ARG A 32 -16.59 30.71 -4.09
N ILE A 33 -15.48 29.98 -4.20
CA ILE A 33 -15.22 28.79 -3.39
C ILE A 33 -15.09 29.15 -1.90
N GLN A 34 -14.42 30.26 -1.56
CA GLN A 34 -14.33 30.76 -0.19
C GLN A 34 -15.72 31.02 0.41
N ASP A 35 -16.62 31.64 -0.35
CA ASP A 35 -17.99 31.91 0.09
C ASP A 35 -18.81 30.61 0.24
N LEU A 36 -18.70 29.66 -0.71
CA LEU A 36 -19.38 28.36 -0.62
C LEU A 36 -18.95 27.54 0.60
N LEU A 37 -17.67 27.61 0.97
CA LEU A 37 -17.14 26.93 2.14
C LEU A 37 -17.37 27.71 3.45
N GLY A 38 -17.73 28.99 3.37
CA GLY A 38 -17.72 29.90 4.50
C GLY A 38 -16.32 30.18 5.06
N ALA A 39 -15.28 29.94 4.26
CA ALA A 39 -13.87 30.01 4.66
C ALA A 39 -13.25 31.32 4.17
N ARG A 40 -13.53 32.42 4.88
CA ARG A 40 -12.98 33.75 4.55
C ARG A 40 -11.61 33.96 5.23
N PRO A 41 -10.54 34.28 4.49
CA PRO A 41 -9.20 34.43 5.08
C PRO A 41 -9.07 35.54 6.14
N GLY A 42 -9.99 36.51 6.15
CA GLY A 42 -10.04 37.57 7.17
C GLY A 42 -10.80 37.21 8.45
N SER A 43 -11.42 36.02 8.51
CA SER A 43 -12.06 35.52 9.73
C SER A 43 -11.02 35.14 10.80
N PRO A 44 -11.42 35.05 12.09
CA PRO A 44 -10.54 34.51 13.13
C PRO A 44 -9.96 33.15 12.72
N PRO A 45 -8.68 32.84 13.04
CA PRO A 45 -8.02 31.62 12.58
C PRO A 45 -8.79 30.33 12.85
N GLU A 46 -9.39 30.22 14.04
CA GLU A 46 -10.21 29.07 14.43
C GLU A 46 -11.45 28.90 13.55
N VAL A 47 -12.14 30.00 13.22
CA VAL A 47 -13.33 29.99 12.35
C VAL A 47 -12.93 29.59 10.93
N PHE A 48 -11.82 30.14 10.44
CA PHE A 48 -11.29 29.78 9.14
C PHE A 48 -10.91 28.28 9.08
N ALA A 49 -10.16 27.78 10.07
CA ALA A 49 -9.76 26.39 10.17
C ALA A 49 -10.95 25.41 10.21
N GLN A 50 -12.00 25.76 10.96
CA GLN A 50 -13.24 24.97 11.02
C GLN A 50 -14.01 24.96 9.70
N ALA A 51 -13.91 26.03 8.89
CA ALA A 51 -14.57 26.14 7.60
C ALA A 51 -13.86 25.35 6.48
N LEU A 52 -12.57 25.01 6.65
CA LEU A 52 -11.82 24.25 5.65
C LEU A 52 -12.35 22.82 5.43
N PRO A 53 -12.23 22.30 4.19
CA PRO A 53 -12.27 20.87 3.92
C PRO A 53 -11.17 20.13 4.69
N PHE A 54 -11.43 18.87 5.04
CA PHE A 54 -10.52 17.99 5.80
C PHE A 54 -10.18 18.46 7.23
N GLY A 55 -10.83 19.53 7.70
CA GLY A 55 -10.81 19.95 9.10
C GLY A 55 -11.56 18.98 10.02
N ALA A 56 -11.63 19.34 11.30
CA ALA A 56 -12.28 18.51 12.31
C ALA A 56 -13.78 18.30 12.00
N GLY A 57 -14.21 17.04 12.03
CA GLY A 57 -15.60 16.64 11.73
C GLY A 57 -15.99 16.63 10.24
N ASP A 58 -15.12 17.09 9.35
CA ASP A 58 -15.35 17.02 7.89
C ASP A 58 -14.85 15.72 7.26
N THR A 59 -13.79 15.14 7.83
CA THR A 59 -13.06 14.03 7.21
C THR A 59 -13.68 12.67 7.52
N THR A 60 -13.82 11.85 6.48
CA THR A 60 -14.04 10.40 6.57
C THR A 60 -12.78 9.65 6.17
N PHE A 61 -12.56 8.47 6.74
CA PHE A 61 -11.41 7.61 6.48
C PHE A 61 -11.86 6.28 5.91
N GLY A 62 -11.08 5.74 4.97
CA GLY A 62 -11.16 4.37 4.49
C GLY A 62 -9.77 3.83 4.21
N ALA A 63 -9.64 2.50 4.16
CA ALA A 63 -8.39 1.84 3.84
C ALA A 63 -8.61 0.68 2.87
N GLU A 64 -7.64 0.49 1.98
CA GLU A 64 -7.47 -0.72 1.18
C GLU A 64 -6.17 -1.38 1.64
N ASN A 65 -6.23 -2.68 1.95
CA ASN A 65 -5.08 -3.43 2.41
C ASN A 65 -4.85 -4.61 1.47
N GLU A 66 -3.68 -4.60 0.84
CA GLU A 66 -3.15 -5.75 0.12
C GLU A 66 -2.44 -6.65 1.15
N LEU A 67 -2.92 -7.88 1.29
CA LEU A 67 -2.33 -8.90 2.13
C LEU A 67 -1.41 -9.79 1.30
N GLN A 68 -0.70 -10.69 1.95
CA GLN A 68 0.04 -11.77 1.32
C GLN A 68 -0.60 -13.11 1.69
N ALA A 69 -0.61 -14.08 0.77
CA ALA A 69 -1.15 -15.41 1.00
C ALA A 69 -0.11 -16.51 0.79
N VAL A 70 -0.18 -17.56 1.60
CA VAL A 70 0.59 -18.79 1.41
C VAL A 70 -0.27 -20.02 1.72
N VAL A 71 0.04 -21.13 1.06
CA VAL A 71 -0.43 -22.46 1.46
C VAL A 71 0.78 -23.29 1.86
N THR A 72 0.72 -23.87 3.05
CA THR A 72 1.78 -24.75 3.55
C THR A 72 1.35 -26.21 3.44
N GLY A 73 2.28 -27.09 3.09
CA GLY A 73 2.03 -28.52 2.91
C GLY A 73 3.05 -29.19 1.99
N ALA A 74 3.00 -30.52 1.95
CA ALA A 74 3.83 -31.32 1.05
C ALA A 74 3.45 -31.06 -0.42
N SER A 75 4.41 -31.23 -1.34
CA SER A 75 4.24 -30.91 -2.76
C SER A 75 3.07 -31.62 -3.44
N GLU A 76 2.75 -32.83 -2.98
CA GLU A 76 1.68 -33.70 -3.46
C GLU A 76 0.29 -33.29 -2.93
N HIS A 77 0.23 -32.40 -1.94
CA HIS A 77 -1.01 -31.93 -1.33
C HIS A 77 -1.36 -30.50 -1.73
N VAL A 78 -0.37 -29.68 -2.09
CA VAL A 78 -0.54 -28.26 -2.40
C VAL A 78 -0.71 -28.03 -3.90
N ASP A 79 -1.57 -27.08 -4.28
CA ASP A 79 -1.98 -26.88 -5.67
C ASP A 79 -0.86 -26.39 -6.60
N LEU A 80 -0.11 -25.35 -6.20
CA LEU A 80 0.94 -24.74 -7.04
C LEU A 80 1.95 -25.75 -7.63
N PRO A 81 2.63 -26.60 -6.83
CA PRO A 81 3.57 -27.59 -7.37
C PRO A 81 2.90 -28.62 -8.30
N ILE A 82 1.68 -29.06 -7.97
CA ILE A 82 0.93 -30.01 -8.80
C ILE A 82 0.60 -29.40 -10.15
N ILE A 83 0.11 -28.17 -10.17
CA ILE A 83 -0.23 -27.47 -11.42
C ILE A 83 1.02 -27.22 -12.26
N ILE A 84 2.17 -26.91 -11.64
CA ILE A 84 3.44 -26.79 -12.38
C ILE A 84 3.76 -28.11 -13.09
N GLN A 85 3.77 -29.24 -12.38
CA GLN A 85 4.13 -30.55 -12.93
C GLN A 85 3.14 -31.06 -14.00
N GLN A 86 1.85 -30.76 -13.82
CA GLN A 86 0.77 -31.17 -14.74
C GLN A 86 0.64 -30.24 -15.95
N SER A 87 1.31 -29.08 -15.96
CA SER A 87 1.16 -28.11 -17.04
C SER A 87 1.75 -28.57 -18.37
N ASN A 88 1.11 -28.14 -19.47
CA ASN A 88 1.67 -28.29 -20.81
C ASN A 88 3.03 -27.60 -20.94
N TYR A 89 3.28 -26.53 -20.18
CA TYR A 89 4.56 -25.85 -20.15
C TYR A 89 5.68 -26.80 -19.70
N TYR A 90 5.48 -27.48 -18.55
CA TYR A 90 6.42 -28.45 -18.01
C TYR A 90 6.63 -29.64 -18.94
N GLN A 91 5.54 -30.23 -19.46
CA GLN A 91 5.61 -31.37 -20.37
C GLN A 91 6.36 -31.04 -21.67
N ASN A 92 6.15 -29.85 -22.24
CA ASN A 92 6.88 -29.39 -23.42
C ASN A 92 8.36 -29.13 -23.12
N LEU A 93 8.68 -28.58 -21.95
CA LEU A 93 10.06 -28.36 -21.53
C LEU A 93 10.81 -29.69 -21.38
N MET A 94 10.18 -30.69 -20.76
CA MET A 94 10.67 -32.09 -20.68
C MET A 94 10.96 -32.66 -22.05
N LYS A 95 10.01 -32.58 -22.98
CA LYS A 95 10.16 -33.12 -24.33
C LYS A 95 11.32 -32.45 -25.08
N ARG A 96 11.39 -31.12 -25.08
CA ARG A 96 12.46 -30.34 -25.75
C ARG A 96 13.85 -30.63 -25.19
N THR A 97 13.94 -30.86 -23.89
CA THR A 97 15.21 -31.23 -23.25
C THR A 97 15.62 -32.66 -23.61
N GLY A 98 14.65 -33.57 -23.70
CA GLY A 98 14.86 -34.95 -24.17
C GLY A 98 15.34 -35.02 -25.63
N THR A 99 14.88 -34.11 -26.49
CA THR A 99 15.31 -33.99 -27.89
C THR A 99 16.58 -33.15 -28.08
N GLY A 100 17.12 -32.53 -27.01
CA GLY A 100 18.31 -31.68 -27.07
C GLY A 100 18.08 -30.25 -27.58
N GLU A 101 16.82 -29.86 -27.82
CA GLU A 101 16.43 -28.50 -28.27
C GLU A 101 16.50 -27.45 -27.14
N SER A 102 16.64 -27.88 -25.89
CA SER A 102 16.72 -26.97 -24.73
C SER A 102 17.75 -27.44 -23.71
N PRO A 103 18.41 -26.51 -22.98
CA PRO A 103 19.40 -26.87 -21.97
C PRO A 103 18.78 -27.71 -20.84
N ARG A 104 19.43 -28.83 -20.48
CA ARG A 104 19.03 -29.68 -19.33
C ARG A 104 18.87 -28.91 -18.01
N ARG A 105 19.65 -27.84 -17.87
CA ARG A 105 19.62 -26.96 -16.71
C ARG A 105 18.25 -26.33 -16.46
N SER A 106 17.48 -25.99 -17.50
CA SER A 106 16.19 -25.31 -17.33
C SER A 106 15.16 -26.18 -16.60
N ILE A 107 15.13 -27.49 -16.88
CA ILE A 107 14.30 -28.44 -16.13
C ILE A 107 14.87 -28.64 -14.74
N ALA A 108 16.17 -28.91 -14.63
CA ALA A 108 16.80 -29.16 -13.34
C ALA A 108 16.57 -28.00 -12.36
N ASP A 109 16.66 -26.74 -12.81
CA ASP A 109 16.41 -25.57 -11.99
C ASP A 109 14.93 -25.47 -11.52
N LEU A 110 13.98 -25.92 -12.35
CA LEU A 110 12.55 -25.98 -12.01
C LEU A 110 12.20 -27.17 -11.09
N GLU A 111 12.79 -28.34 -11.32
CA GLU A 111 12.70 -29.49 -10.41
C GLU A 111 13.31 -29.15 -9.05
N ASN A 112 14.48 -28.50 -9.03
CA ASN A 112 15.10 -27.98 -7.81
C ASN A 112 14.20 -26.95 -7.14
N PHE A 113 13.51 -26.08 -7.88
CA PHE A 113 12.54 -25.17 -7.26
C PHE A 113 11.43 -25.93 -6.53
N ILE A 114 10.89 -27.00 -7.11
CA ILE A 114 9.82 -27.81 -6.50
C ILE A 114 10.37 -28.60 -5.30
N ASN A 115 11.52 -29.24 -5.45
CA ASN A 115 12.08 -30.17 -4.46
C ASN A 115 12.81 -29.46 -3.31
N ASP A 116 13.49 -28.34 -3.57
CA ASP A 116 14.22 -27.56 -2.56
C ASP A 116 13.26 -26.60 -1.82
N ASN A 117 12.23 -27.15 -1.19
CA ASN A 117 11.25 -26.42 -0.38
C ASN A 117 11.09 -27.04 1.01
N THR A 118 12.14 -26.98 1.82
CA THR A 118 12.20 -27.61 3.15
C THR A 118 11.11 -27.15 4.11
N ASN A 119 10.61 -25.93 3.93
CA ASN A 119 9.58 -25.35 4.80
C ASN A 119 8.15 -25.67 4.31
N GLY A 120 8.02 -26.28 3.12
CA GLY A 120 6.72 -26.61 2.53
C GLY A 120 5.84 -25.40 2.29
N ILE A 121 6.41 -24.21 2.05
CA ILE A 121 5.67 -22.96 1.85
C ILE A 121 5.48 -22.74 0.34
N TRP A 122 4.24 -22.52 -0.08
CA TRP A 122 3.89 -22.25 -1.47
C TRP A 122 3.15 -20.92 -1.56
N GLU A 123 3.87 -19.91 -2.03
CA GLU A 123 3.41 -18.53 -2.10
C GLU A 123 2.24 -18.41 -3.08
N ASN A 124 1.18 -17.71 -2.69
CA ASN A 124 -0.02 -17.47 -3.50
C ASN A 124 -0.63 -18.73 -4.16
N SER A 125 -0.34 -19.92 -3.62
CA SER A 125 -0.95 -21.17 -4.07
C SER A 125 -2.45 -21.15 -3.79
N TRP A 126 -3.21 -21.86 -4.62
CA TRP A 126 -4.61 -22.09 -4.38
C TRP A 126 -4.79 -23.23 -3.39
N VAL A 127 -6.00 -23.33 -2.82
CA VAL A 127 -6.38 -24.44 -1.95
C VAL A 127 -7.33 -25.38 -2.67
N ARG A 128 -7.33 -26.64 -2.25
CA ARG A 128 -8.27 -27.65 -2.73
C ARG A 128 -8.95 -28.37 -1.57
N PHE A 129 -10.26 -28.56 -1.64
CA PHE A 129 -11.01 -29.30 -0.63
C PHE A 129 -12.25 -29.97 -1.21
N HIS A 130 -12.77 -30.98 -0.52
CA HIS A 130 -13.90 -31.75 -1.02
C HIS A 130 -15.16 -30.88 -1.10
N HIS A 131 -15.92 -31.00 -2.19
CA HIS A 131 -17.12 -30.20 -2.41
C HIS A 131 -18.11 -30.35 -1.24
N SER A 132 -18.25 -31.54 -0.64
CA SER A 132 -19.18 -31.76 0.47
C SER A 132 -18.90 -30.92 1.72
N ALA A 133 -17.71 -30.33 1.87
CA ALA A 133 -17.35 -29.55 3.05
C ALA A 133 -18.10 -28.21 3.17
N LEU A 134 -18.63 -27.69 2.05
CA LEU A 134 -19.49 -26.50 2.05
C LEU A 134 -20.89 -26.83 2.56
N ASN A 135 -21.52 -25.92 3.29
CA ASN A 135 -22.96 -25.95 3.49
C ASN A 135 -23.74 -25.40 2.29
N ASP A 136 -25.06 -25.53 2.30
CA ASP A 136 -25.91 -25.15 1.15
C ASP A 136 -25.81 -23.66 0.80
N TYR A 137 -25.65 -22.80 1.81
CA TYR A 137 -25.53 -21.37 1.59
C TYR A 137 -24.18 -21.01 0.94
N SER A 138 -23.06 -21.55 1.43
CA SER A 138 -21.75 -21.33 0.82
C SER A 138 -21.64 -21.96 -0.58
N ARG A 139 -22.29 -23.10 -0.83
CA ARG A 139 -22.49 -23.64 -2.19
C ARG A 139 -23.22 -22.66 -3.10
N SER A 140 -24.30 -22.05 -2.62
CA SER A 140 -25.09 -21.08 -3.41
C SER A 140 -24.28 -19.82 -3.73
N VAL A 141 -23.46 -19.33 -2.78
CA VAL A 141 -22.53 -18.22 -3.00
C VAL A 141 -21.51 -18.57 -4.08
N PHE A 142 -20.89 -19.75 -3.99
CA PHE A 142 -19.94 -20.24 -4.99
C PHE A 142 -20.57 -20.35 -6.38
N ALA A 143 -21.76 -20.95 -6.49
CA ALA A 143 -22.48 -21.06 -7.76
C ALA A 143 -22.79 -19.69 -8.39
N ARG A 144 -23.26 -18.72 -7.59
CA ARG A 144 -23.54 -17.34 -8.04
C ARG A 144 -22.28 -16.62 -8.51
N ASP A 145 -21.16 -16.79 -7.82
CA ASP A 145 -19.89 -16.15 -8.20
C ASP A 145 -19.27 -16.75 -9.49
N LEU A 146 -19.78 -17.90 -9.96
CA LEU A 146 -19.44 -18.51 -11.24
C LEU A 146 -20.36 -18.07 -12.39
N ALA A 147 -21.33 -17.19 -12.16
CA ALA A 147 -22.07 -16.54 -13.23
C ALA A 147 -21.17 -15.58 -14.04
N ALA A 148 -21.38 -15.49 -15.36
CA ALA A 148 -20.62 -14.56 -16.20
C ALA A 148 -20.95 -13.08 -15.85
N ASP A 149 -22.20 -12.81 -15.45
CA ASP A 149 -22.66 -11.54 -14.91
C ASP A 149 -23.52 -11.80 -13.68
N ARG A 150 -23.09 -11.35 -12.50
CA ARG A 150 -23.80 -11.63 -11.24
C ARG A 150 -25.17 -11.00 -11.13
N HIS A 151 -25.49 -9.99 -11.95
CA HIS A 151 -26.86 -9.44 -12.05
C HIS A 151 -27.80 -10.33 -12.86
N ARG A 152 -27.28 -11.33 -13.57
CA ARG A 152 -28.04 -12.31 -14.33
C ARG A 152 -27.62 -13.72 -13.88
N PRO A 153 -27.99 -14.14 -12.67
CA PRO A 153 -27.57 -15.43 -12.11
C PRO A 153 -28.06 -16.62 -12.93
N GLU A 154 -29.21 -16.50 -13.60
CA GLU A 154 -29.74 -17.49 -14.56
C GLU A 154 -29.07 -17.44 -15.94
N GLY A 155 -28.11 -16.52 -16.12
CA GLY A 155 -27.34 -16.39 -17.35
C GLY A 155 -26.27 -17.47 -17.51
N PRO A 156 -25.46 -17.40 -18.57
CA PRO A 156 -24.38 -18.35 -18.76
C PRO A 156 -23.35 -18.26 -17.63
N ARG A 157 -22.71 -19.39 -17.33
CA ARG A 157 -21.54 -19.42 -16.46
C ARG A 157 -20.34 -18.75 -17.14
N ARG A 158 -19.41 -18.26 -16.33
CA ARG A 158 -18.13 -17.75 -16.80
C ARG A 158 -17.34 -18.83 -17.55
N ARG A 159 -16.57 -18.44 -18.56
CA ARG A 159 -15.89 -19.41 -19.47
C ARG A 159 -14.77 -20.21 -18.82
N ASP A 160 -14.21 -19.69 -17.73
CA ASP A 160 -13.14 -20.32 -16.95
C ASP A 160 -13.68 -21.10 -15.73
N ALA A 161 -14.99 -21.36 -15.64
CA ALA A 161 -15.63 -22.01 -14.50
C ALA A 161 -15.05 -23.40 -14.17
N ASP A 162 -14.60 -24.14 -15.19
CA ASP A 162 -14.03 -25.48 -15.03
C ASP A 162 -12.68 -25.48 -14.28
N ARG A 163 -12.02 -24.31 -14.13
CA ARG A 163 -10.77 -24.19 -13.36
C ARG A 163 -10.98 -24.31 -11.84
N PHE A 164 -12.22 -24.16 -11.37
CA PHE A 164 -12.55 -24.10 -9.95
C PHE A 164 -13.12 -25.40 -9.38
N THR A 165 -13.29 -26.42 -10.23
CA THR A 165 -13.77 -27.74 -9.86
C THR A 165 -12.87 -28.79 -10.48
N VAL A 166 -12.36 -29.72 -9.68
CA VAL A 166 -11.47 -30.79 -10.14
C VAL A 166 -12.01 -32.13 -9.67
N THR A 167 -11.99 -33.12 -10.55
CA THR A 167 -12.38 -34.49 -10.20
C THR A 167 -11.14 -35.31 -9.82
N ARG A 168 -11.15 -35.90 -8.62
CA ARG A 168 -10.09 -36.79 -8.12
C ARG A 168 -10.73 -38.08 -7.63
N ASN A 169 -10.31 -39.22 -8.19
CA ASN A 169 -10.85 -40.54 -7.83
C ASN A 169 -12.40 -40.64 -7.91
N GLY A 170 -13.02 -39.93 -8.88
CA GLY A 170 -14.48 -39.87 -9.02
C GLY A 170 -15.19 -38.89 -8.08
N GLU A 171 -14.47 -38.25 -7.15
CA GLU A 171 -14.99 -37.25 -6.23
C GLU A 171 -14.73 -35.82 -6.73
N THR A 172 -15.63 -34.91 -6.38
CA THR A 172 -15.56 -33.50 -6.79
C THR A 172 -14.90 -32.65 -5.72
N TYR A 173 -13.81 -31.97 -6.09
CA TYR A 173 -13.08 -31.03 -5.25
C TYR A 173 -13.25 -29.60 -5.77
N ILE A 174 -13.34 -28.64 -4.85
CA ILE A 174 -13.27 -27.21 -5.12
C ILE A 174 -11.80 -26.80 -5.14
N ARG A 175 -11.43 -25.95 -6.09
CA ARG A 175 -10.08 -25.39 -6.26
C ARG A 175 -10.18 -23.87 -6.38
N ILE A 176 -9.73 -23.13 -5.36
CA ILE A 176 -9.91 -21.66 -5.30
C ILE A 176 -8.69 -20.95 -4.70
N PRO A 177 -8.44 -19.68 -5.07
CA PRO A 177 -7.40 -18.87 -4.44
C PRO A 177 -7.76 -18.53 -2.98
N VAL A 178 -6.76 -18.35 -2.11
CA VAL A 178 -6.93 -18.03 -0.68
C VAL A 178 -7.74 -16.74 -0.47
N SER A 179 -7.59 -15.76 -1.34
CA SER A 179 -8.37 -14.53 -1.37
C SER A 179 -9.89 -14.77 -1.51
N TYR A 180 -10.32 -15.77 -2.28
CA TYR A 180 -11.73 -16.15 -2.39
C TYR A 180 -12.19 -17.05 -1.24
N LEU A 181 -11.27 -17.85 -0.68
CA LEU A 181 -11.51 -18.71 0.48
C LEU A 181 -12.06 -17.93 1.68
N ILE A 182 -11.57 -16.71 1.92
CA ILE A 182 -12.03 -15.87 3.04
C ILE A 182 -13.53 -15.53 2.91
N LYS A 183 -13.97 -15.08 1.73
CA LYS A 183 -15.39 -14.82 1.44
C LYS A 183 -16.23 -16.08 1.62
N LEU A 184 -15.75 -17.21 1.09
CA LEU A 184 -16.49 -18.47 1.15
C LEU A 184 -16.60 -19.02 2.58
N ALA A 185 -15.56 -18.85 3.39
CA ALA A 185 -15.58 -19.16 4.81
C ALA A 185 -16.56 -18.28 5.58
N LEU A 186 -16.65 -16.98 5.23
CA LEU A 186 -17.65 -16.09 5.82
C LEU A 186 -19.06 -16.53 5.44
N ALA A 187 -19.32 -16.83 4.16
CA ALA A 187 -20.59 -17.40 3.73
C ALA A 187 -20.93 -18.65 4.54
N ASP A 188 -20.00 -19.58 4.68
CA ASP A 188 -20.23 -20.82 5.41
C ASP A 188 -20.55 -20.57 6.90
N ALA A 189 -19.82 -19.66 7.54
CA ALA A 189 -20.05 -19.25 8.93
C ALA A 189 -21.36 -18.45 9.14
N LEU A 190 -21.99 -17.95 8.08
CA LEU A 190 -23.27 -17.23 8.15
C LEU A 190 -24.49 -18.14 7.95
N ALA A 191 -24.30 -19.39 7.54
CA ALA A 191 -25.42 -20.29 7.29
C ALA A 191 -26.32 -20.44 8.52
N ASP A 192 -27.63 -20.61 8.27
CA ASP A 192 -28.65 -20.60 9.30
C ASP A 192 -28.47 -21.78 10.28
N GLY A 193 -27.72 -21.53 11.36
CA GLY A 193 -27.76 -22.33 12.56
C GLY A 193 -28.98 -21.95 13.41
N PRO A 194 -29.55 -22.87 14.21
CA PRO A 194 -30.59 -22.52 15.17
C PRO A 194 -30.07 -21.42 16.12
N GLY A 195 -30.57 -20.18 15.98
CA GLY A 195 -30.19 -19.05 16.84
C GLY A 195 -29.40 -17.90 16.18
N THR A 196 -28.98 -18.01 14.90
CA THR A 196 -28.32 -16.88 14.22
C THR A 196 -29.30 -15.73 13.99
N HIS A 197 -29.04 -14.58 14.60
CA HIS A 197 -29.91 -13.41 14.47
C HIS A 197 -29.81 -12.79 13.06
N ALA A 198 -30.95 -12.34 12.50
CA ALA A 198 -31.03 -11.82 11.12
C ALA A 198 -30.06 -10.68 10.81
N VAL A 199 -29.74 -9.85 11.82
CA VAL A 199 -28.76 -8.76 11.69
C VAL A 199 -27.35 -9.26 11.35
N ILE A 200 -26.94 -10.40 11.90
CA ILE A 200 -25.61 -10.99 11.67
C ILE A 200 -25.53 -11.43 10.22
N ARG A 201 -26.59 -12.09 9.72
CA ARG A 201 -26.69 -12.50 8.32
C ARG A 201 -26.64 -11.30 7.38
N SER A 202 -27.49 -10.29 7.60
CA SER A 202 -27.55 -9.11 6.72
C SER A 202 -26.23 -8.33 6.69
N VAL A 203 -25.59 -8.12 7.85
CA VAL A 203 -24.30 -7.41 7.91
C VAL A 203 -23.21 -8.26 7.28
N GLY A 204 -23.10 -9.54 7.66
CA GLY A 204 -22.12 -10.46 7.10
C GLY A 204 -22.22 -10.63 5.58
N GLU A 205 -23.43 -10.61 5.04
CA GLU A 205 -23.68 -10.57 3.60
C GLU A 205 -23.09 -9.34 2.93
N GLY A 206 -23.21 -8.17 3.54
CA GLY A 206 -22.55 -6.95 3.08
C GLY A 206 -21.02 -7.02 3.18
N LEU A 207 -20.48 -7.61 4.25
CA LEU A 207 -19.03 -7.72 4.45
C LEU A 207 -18.34 -8.59 3.38
N MET A 208 -19.05 -9.54 2.77
CA MET A 208 -18.49 -10.43 1.75
C MET A 208 -17.94 -9.67 0.53
N ASP A 209 -18.51 -8.52 0.18
CA ASP A 209 -18.07 -7.71 -0.98
C ASP A 209 -16.75 -6.97 -0.73
N HIS A 210 -16.31 -6.88 0.53
CA HIS A 210 -15.07 -6.24 0.92
C HIS A 210 -13.85 -7.18 0.91
N PHE A 211 -14.05 -8.47 0.67
CA PHE A 211 -12.98 -9.43 0.41
C PHE A 211 -12.78 -9.59 -1.10
N ILE A 212 -11.88 -8.77 -1.64
CA ILE A 212 -11.65 -8.64 -3.08
C ILE A 212 -10.63 -9.67 -3.54
N ASN A 213 -10.84 -10.15 -4.77
CA ASN A 213 -10.02 -11.17 -5.38
C ASN A 213 -9.60 -10.75 -6.80
N ASP A 214 -8.96 -9.61 -7.01
CA ASP A 214 -8.57 -9.18 -8.37
C ASP A 214 -7.08 -9.23 -8.67
N ASN A 215 -6.22 -8.96 -7.71
CA ASN A 215 -4.78 -9.05 -7.89
C ASN A 215 -4.22 -10.44 -7.49
N THR A 216 -2.90 -10.63 -7.56
CA THR A 216 -2.21 -11.87 -7.15
C THR A 216 -2.52 -12.23 -5.70
N SER A 217 -2.46 -11.23 -4.82
CA SER A 217 -2.66 -11.40 -3.38
C SER A 217 -4.09 -11.02 -2.96
N PRO A 218 -4.56 -11.44 -1.78
CA PRO A 218 -5.84 -10.99 -1.25
C PRO A 218 -5.86 -9.48 -1.00
N GLU A 219 -6.95 -8.82 -1.40
CA GLU A 219 -7.18 -7.41 -1.13
C GLU A 219 -8.44 -7.25 -0.29
N THR A 220 -8.39 -6.34 0.69
CA THR A 220 -9.53 -6.05 1.55
C THR A 220 -9.76 -4.56 1.65
N THR A 221 -11.02 -4.13 1.63
CA THR A 221 -11.40 -2.72 1.78
C THR A 221 -12.14 -2.51 3.09
N SER A 222 -12.10 -1.28 3.63
CA SER A 222 -12.82 -0.95 4.86
C SER A 222 -14.30 -1.33 4.77
N PHE A 223 -14.81 -2.00 5.80
CA PHE A 223 -16.20 -2.46 5.87
C PHE A 223 -17.21 -1.30 5.93
N HIS A 224 -16.77 -0.14 6.39
CA HIS A 224 -17.52 1.10 6.34
C HIS A 224 -16.54 2.28 6.41
N PRO A 225 -16.89 3.45 5.87
CA PRO A 225 -16.16 4.69 6.15
C PRO A 225 -16.13 4.96 7.66
N VAL A 226 -15.03 5.51 8.16
CA VAL A 226 -14.87 5.90 9.56
C VAL A 226 -14.92 7.42 9.68
N LEU A 227 -15.75 7.94 10.57
CA LEU A 227 -15.86 9.37 10.81
C LEU A 227 -14.80 9.86 11.80
N SER A 228 -14.23 11.04 11.55
CA SER A 228 -13.49 11.75 12.58
C SER A 228 -14.46 12.29 13.64
N ALA A 229 -14.30 11.88 14.89
CA ALA A 229 -14.96 12.57 16.00
C ALA A 229 -14.23 13.90 16.30
N ARG A 230 -14.96 14.85 16.89
CA ARG A 230 -14.37 16.11 17.36
C ARG A 230 -13.48 15.82 18.58
N ASN A 231 -12.36 16.53 18.70
CA ASN A 231 -11.43 16.45 19.83
C ASN A 231 -10.77 15.07 20.06
N THR A 232 -10.74 14.21 19.05
CA THR A 232 -9.98 12.96 19.05
C THR A 232 -9.03 12.98 17.87
N ALA A 233 -7.80 12.46 18.05
CA ALA A 233 -6.84 12.39 16.98
C ALA A 233 -7.44 11.64 15.76
N PRO A 234 -7.49 12.27 14.57
CA PRO A 234 -7.92 11.58 13.36
C PRO A 234 -7.01 10.39 13.11
N GLY A 235 -7.54 9.23 12.73
CA GLY A 235 -6.74 8.05 12.41
C GLY A 235 -6.93 6.85 13.34
N GLU A 236 -7.27 7.04 14.62
CA GLU A 236 -7.49 5.91 15.53
C GLU A 236 -8.64 5.00 15.07
N GLY A 237 -9.72 5.61 14.59
CA GLY A 237 -10.87 4.85 14.11
C GLY A 237 -10.56 3.96 12.91
N ILE A 238 -9.74 4.43 11.96
CA ILE A 238 -9.37 3.62 10.78
C ILE A 238 -8.37 2.52 11.14
N ALA A 239 -7.47 2.77 12.10
CA ALA A 239 -6.61 1.71 12.65
C ALA A 239 -7.44 0.62 13.34
N ARG A 240 -8.45 1.01 14.15
CA ARG A 240 -9.38 0.07 14.80
C ARG A 240 -10.21 -0.73 13.80
N GLU A 241 -10.73 -0.09 12.75
CA GLU A 241 -11.46 -0.78 11.67
C GLU A 241 -10.56 -1.78 10.95
N THR A 242 -9.36 -1.35 10.57
CA THR A 242 -8.36 -2.21 9.91
C THR A 242 -7.97 -3.40 10.77
N ALA A 243 -7.75 -3.18 12.07
CA ALA A 243 -7.42 -4.23 13.03
C ALA A 243 -8.57 -5.25 13.18
N LYS A 244 -9.83 -4.79 13.24
CA LYS A 244 -11.02 -5.66 13.29
C LYS A 244 -11.16 -6.48 12.01
N ARG A 245 -11.04 -5.85 10.85
CA ARG A 245 -11.09 -6.52 9.54
C ARG A 245 -9.98 -7.55 9.36
N TYR A 246 -8.76 -7.21 9.79
CA TYR A 246 -7.63 -8.13 9.79
C TYR A 246 -7.87 -9.34 10.69
N LEU A 247 -8.35 -9.14 11.92
CA LEU A 247 -8.66 -10.24 12.85
C LEU A 247 -9.77 -11.14 12.30
N LEU A 248 -10.84 -10.56 11.75
CA LEU A 248 -11.89 -11.34 11.09
C LEU A 248 -11.31 -12.21 9.96
N SER A 249 -10.40 -11.66 9.15
CA SER A 249 -9.71 -12.42 8.09
C SER A 249 -8.91 -13.59 8.66
N GLN A 250 -8.18 -13.41 9.77
CA GLN A 250 -7.44 -14.49 10.43
C GLN A 250 -8.36 -15.60 10.94
N LEU A 251 -9.48 -15.23 11.57
CA LEU A 251 -10.45 -16.19 12.11
C LEU A 251 -11.15 -16.98 10.98
N LEU A 252 -11.46 -16.32 9.87
CA LEU A 252 -12.04 -16.97 8.70
C LEU A 252 -11.07 -17.96 8.03
N ILE A 253 -9.78 -17.63 7.98
CA ILE A 253 -8.75 -18.57 7.53
C ILE A 253 -8.63 -19.77 8.49
N LEU A 254 -8.62 -19.53 9.80
CA LEU A 254 -8.61 -20.61 10.79
C LEU A 254 -9.86 -21.50 10.66
N TYR A 255 -11.03 -20.90 10.47
CA TYR A 255 -12.28 -21.60 10.22
C TYR A 255 -12.19 -22.45 8.96
N ALA A 256 -11.73 -21.90 7.83
CA ALA A 256 -11.62 -22.63 6.58
C ALA A 256 -10.61 -23.79 6.68
N ASN A 257 -9.47 -23.56 7.35
CA ASN A 257 -8.44 -24.57 7.56
C ASN A 257 -8.98 -25.83 8.24
N ARG A 258 -9.95 -25.68 9.16
CA ARG A 258 -10.58 -26.79 9.87
C ARG A 258 -11.86 -27.27 9.19
N LYS A 259 -12.84 -26.39 9.01
CA LYS A 259 -14.18 -26.72 8.53
C LYS A 259 -14.17 -27.26 7.10
N PHE A 260 -13.34 -26.70 6.23
CA PHE A 260 -13.19 -27.21 4.86
C PHE A 260 -12.21 -28.38 4.76
N GLY A 261 -11.65 -28.84 5.89
CA GLY A 261 -10.76 -29.99 5.94
C GLY A 261 -9.40 -29.77 5.29
N LEU A 262 -8.94 -28.52 5.14
CA LEU A 262 -7.63 -28.24 4.53
C LEU A 262 -6.50 -28.90 5.32
N LEU A 263 -6.50 -28.76 6.66
CA LEU A 263 -5.49 -29.35 7.53
C LEU A 263 -5.48 -30.87 7.42
N ALA A 264 -6.66 -31.50 7.45
CA ALA A 264 -6.81 -32.94 7.27
C ALA A 264 -6.35 -33.40 5.88
N GLY A 265 -6.49 -32.54 4.87
CA GLY A 265 -6.00 -32.74 3.51
C GLY A 265 -4.54 -32.36 3.27
N GLY A 266 -3.77 -32.05 4.32
CA GLY A 266 -2.34 -31.72 4.23
C GLY A 266 -2.03 -30.30 3.74
N GLN A 267 -3.00 -29.38 3.82
CA GLN A 267 -2.87 -27.97 3.44
C GLN A 267 -3.17 -27.05 4.63
N ARG A 268 -2.40 -25.98 4.80
CA ARG A 268 -2.75 -24.87 5.70
C ARG A 268 -2.61 -23.55 4.99
N ALA A 269 -3.72 -22.85 4.81
CA ALA A 269 -3.76 -21.50 4.28
C ALA A 269 -3.44 -20.47 5.35
N MET A 270 -2.75 -19.40 4.99
CA MET A 270 -2.42 -18.28 5.87
C MET A 270 -2.45 -16.97 5.09
N VAL A 271 -2.86 -15.89 5.76
CA VAL A 271 -2.75 -14.52 5.23
C VAL A 271 -2.08 -13.61 6.25
N TYR A 272 -1.32 -12.62 5.80
CA TYR A 272 -0.57 -11.69 6.65
C TYR A 272 -0.14 -10.46 5.86
N PHE A 273 0.26 -9.38 6.53
CA PHE A 273 0.85 -8.22 5.85
C PHE A 273 2.31 -8.49 5.47
N ALA A 274 2.68 -8.28 4.21
CA ALA A 274 4.06 -8.32 3.75
C ALA A 274 4.26 -7.43 2.51
N PRO A 275 5.27 -6.54 2.48
CA PRO A 275 5.36 -5.49 1.46
C PRO A 275 6.04 -5.93 0.16
N HIS A 276 6.69 -7.10 0.17
CA HIS A 276 7.52 -7.58 -0.94
C HIS A 276 6.92 -8.84 -1.55
N THR A 277 7.08 -8.96 -2.87
CA THR A 277 6.98 -10.25 -3.54
C THR A 277 8.03 -11.21 -2.94
N HIS A 278 7.63 -12.43 -2.60
CA HIS A 278 8.54 -13.41 -2.00
C HIS A 278 9.71 -13.79 -2.92
N ALA A 279 10.85 -14.07 -2.32
CA ALA A 279 12.07 -14.47 -3.01
C ALA A 279 11.88 -15.73 -3.87
N ARG A 280 11.09 -16.71 -3.39
CA ARG A 280 10.77 -17.93 -4.16
C ARG A 280 9.88 -17.64 -5.37
N GLN A 281 8.88 -16.77 -5.24
CA GLN A 281 8.07 -16.32 -6.37
C GLN A 281 8.91 -15.54 -7.39
N LYS A 282 9.82 -14.66 -6.94
CA LYS A 282 10.81 -13.98 -7.81
C LYS A 282 11.70 -14.99 -8.53
N ARG A 283 12.18 -16.04 -7.84
CA ARG A 283 12.98 -17.12 -8.43
C ARG A 283 12.18 -17.89 -9.48
N LEU A 284 10.94 -18.30 -9.19
CA LEU A 284 10.11 -19.01 -10.16
C LEU A 284 9.87 -18.17 -11.41
N ASN A 285 9.63 -16.87 -11.25
CA ASN A 285 9.47 -15.93 -12.36
C ASN A 285 10.69 -15.82 -13.29
N GLU A 286 11.91 -16.07 -12.78
CA GLU A 286 13.12 -16.16 -13.61
C GLU A 286 13.22 -17.50 -14.38
N LEU A 287 12.46 -18.52 -13.99
CA LEU A 287 12.52 -19.88 -14.56
C LEU A 287 11.42 -20.19 -15.58
N ILE A 288 10.32 -19.44 -15.56
CA ILE A 288 9.14 -19.70 -16.39
C ILE A 288 8.82 -18.58 -17.37
N SER A 289 7.97 -18.87 -18.35
CA SER A 289 7.46 -17.85 -19.26
C SER A 289 6.49 -16.89 -18.56
N ASP A 290 6.43 -15.65 -19.03
CA ASP A 290 5.55 -14.59 -18.55
C ASP A 290 4.05 -14.98 -18.61
N THR A 291 3.63 -15.69 -19.66
CA THR A 291 2.26 -16.20 -19.77
C THR A 291 1.96 -17.25 -18.71
N PHE A 292 2.91 -18.16 -18.45
CA PHE A 292 2.71 -19.20 -17.43
C PHE A 292 2.73 -18.62 -16.01
N TYR A 293 3.59 -17.61 -15.74
CA TYR A 293 3.55 -16.87 -14.47
C TYR A 293 2.17 -16.28 -14.18
N ARG A 294 1.56 -15.60 -15.16
CA ARG A 294 0.20 -15.07 -15.01
C ARG A 294 -0.83 -16.18 -14.79
N GLU A 295 -0.71 -17.32 -15.47
CA GLU A 295 -1.64 -18.43 -15.31
C GLU A 295 -1.65 -18.98 -13.86
N LEU A 296 -0.47 -19.03 -13.24
CA LEU A 296 -0.27 -19.51 -11.87
C LEU A 296 -0.74 -18.50 -10.82
N TYR A 297 -0.36 -17.24 -10.95
CA TYR A 297 -0.45 -16.26 -9.86
C TYR A 297 -1.58 -15.24 -9.99
N MET A 298 -2.00 -14.91 -11.21
CA MET A 298 -2.99 -13.85 -11.40
C MET A 298 -4.39 -14.37 -11.02
N SER A 299 -5.06 -13.62 -10.15
CA SER A 299 -6.35 -14.03 -9.63
C SER A 299 -7.46 -14.12 -10.70
N PRO A 300 -8.37 -15.09 -10.57
CA PRO A 300 -9.54 -15.24 -11.44
C PRO A 300 -10.64 -14.18 -11.25
N CYS A 301 -10.57 -13.25 -10.29
CA CYS A 301 -11.65 -12.25 -10.07
C CYS A 301 -13.00 -12.89 -9.72
N LEU A 302 -13.00 -13.81 -8.75
CA LEU A 302 -14.21 -14.48 -8.21
C LEU A 302 -14.94 -13.66 -7.14
N SER A 303 -14.37 -12.57 -6.64
CA SER A 303 -15.02 -11.68 -5.66
C SER A 303 -14.73 -10.21 -5.95
N GLY A 304 -15.63 -9.32 -5.53
CA GLY A 304 -15.54 -7.86 -5.69
C GLY A 304 -16.04 -7.27 -7.02
N TRP A 305 -16.36 -8.10 -8.02
CA TRP A 305 -16.67 -7.63 -9.37
C TRP A 305 -17.93 -8.27 -9.96
N ARG A 306 -18.77 -7.45 -10.59
CA ARG A 306 -19.99 -7.90 -11.28
C ARG A 306 -19.69 -8.86 -12.45
N ARG A 307 -18.64 -8.56 -13.22
CA ARG A 307 -18.15 -9.33 -14.37
C ARG A 307 -16.68 -9.68 -14.17
N GLY A 308 -16.42 -10.77 -13.44
CA GLY A 308 -15.07 -11.21 -13.06
C GLY A 308 -14.12 -11.37 -14.25
N GLU A 309 -14.55 -11.97 -15.36
CA GLU A 309 -13.73 -12.16 -16.56
C GLU A 309 -13.26 -10.83 -17.18
N ASN A 310 -14.04 -9.75 -17.07
CA ASN A 310 -13.63 -8.44 -17.57
C ASN A 310 -12.51 -7.86 -16.72
N LYS A 311 -12.65 -7.94 -15.39
CA LYS A 311 -11.61 -7.51 -14.47
C LYS A 311 -10.35 -8.38 -14.62
N HIS A 312 -10.48 -9.69 -14.80
CA HIS A 312 -9.34 -10.57 -15.05
C HIS A 312 -8.57 -10.17 -16.33
N ARG A 313 -9.27 -9.84 -17.42
CA ARG A 313 -8.65 -9.31 -18.65
C ARG A 313 -7.95 -7.97 -18.42
N TYR A 314 -8.55 -7.09 -17.63
CA TYR A 314 -7.91 -5.84 -17.21
C TYR A 314 -6.62 -6.09 -16.41
N MET A 315 -6.60 -7.07 -15.50
CA MET A 315 -5.37 -7.42 -14.77
C MET A 315 -4.29 -8.00 -15.69
N GLN A 316 -4.67 -8.77 -16.72
CA GLN A 316 -3.71 -9.20 -17.76
C GLN A 316 -3.07 -8.01 -18.48
N LEU A 317 -3.85 -6.96 -18.76
CA LEU A 317 -3.34 -5.72 -19.34
C LEU A 317 -2.32 -5.07 -18.40
N CYS A 318 -2.67 -4.87 -17.12
CA CYS A 318 -1.77 -4.29 -16.12
C CYS A 318 -0.42 -5.02 -16.05
N HIS A 319 -0.42 -6.36 -15.95
CA HIS A 319 0.81 -7.15 -15.94
C HIS A 319 1.66 -6.93 -17.20
N LYS A 320 1.03 -6.96 -18.38
CA LYS A 320 1.75 -6.76 -19.67
C LYS A 320 2.35 -5.36 -19.77
N VAL A 321 1.62 -4.34 -19.35
CA VAL A 321 2.06 -2.94 -19.40
C VAL A 321 3.27 -2.73 -18.49
N LEU A 322 3.24 -3.26 -17.27
CA LEU A 322 4.37 -3.12 -16.33
C LEU A 322 5.62 -3.87 -16.80
N SER A 323 5.47 -5.08 -17.36
CA SER A 323 6.58 -5.79 -18.01
C SER A 323 7.20 -4.98 -19.16
N ARG A 324 6.36 -4.42 -20.04
CA ARG A 324 6.81 -3.57 -21.16
C ARG A 324 7.49 -2.29 -20.68
N SER A 325 6.91 -1.64 -19.66
CA SER A 325 7.42 -0.41 -19.07
C SER A 325 8.84 -0.60 -18.53
N GLN A 326 9.09 -1.69 -17.79
CA GLN A 326 10.42 -2.00 -17.27
C GLN A 326 11.46 -2.18 -18.39
N LEU A 327 11.09 -2.86 -19.49
CA LEU A 327 11.97 -3.00 -20.66
C LEU A 327 12.30 -1.64 -21.30
N ASN A 328 11.29 -0.78 -21.47
CA ASN A 328 11.48 0.59 -21.99
C ASN A 328 12.30 1.48 -21.04
N GLY A 329 12.38 1.15 -19.75
CA GLY A 329 13.23 1.83 -18.78
C GLY A 329 14.73 1.74 -19.11
N ILE A 330 15.16 0.69 -19.82
CA ILE A 330 16.56 0.52 -20.26
C ILE A 330 16.97 1.63 -21.23
N ALA A 331 16.09 2.02 -22.16
CA ALA A 331 16.35 3.10 -23.10
C ALA A 331 16.56 4.43 -22.35
N ARG A 332 15.69 4.73 -21.38
CA ARG A 332 15.82 5.91 -20.50
C ARG A 332 17.12 5.90 -19.68
N LEU A 333 17.55 4.74 -19.19
CA LEU A 333 18.82 4.60 -18.49
C LEU A 333 20.05 4.85 -19.38
N LYS A 334 19.98 4.47 -20.67
CA LYS A 334 21.00 4.80 -21.66
C LYS A 334 21.02 6.28 -21.98
N GLU A 335 19.85 6.90 -22.22
CA GLU A 335 19.70 8.35 -22.44
C GLU A 335 20.25 9.17 -21.25
N ALA A 336 19.96 8.71 -20.03
CA ALA A 336 20.50 9.30 -18.80
C ALA A 336 22.00 9.04 -18.59
N GLY A 337 22.69 8.32 -19.49
CA GLY A 337 24.12 7.99 -19.35
C GLY A 337 24.43 7.18 -18.09
N ILE A 338 23.45 6.45 -17.54
CA ILE A 338 23.63 5.55 -16.40
C ILE A 338 24.15 4.20 -16.89
N ILE A 339 23.54 3.69 -17.96
CA ILE A 339 24.07 2.57 -18.73
C ILE A 339 24.94 3.15 -19.84
N THR A 340 26.24 2.94 -19.75
CA THR A 340 27.22 3.50 -20.69
C THR A 340 27.82 2.44 -21.63
N ARG A 341 27.34 1.20 -21.56
CA ARG A 341 27.83 0.05 -22.35
C ARG A 341 26.62 -0.73 -22.85
N ASP A 342 26.78 -1.44 -23.97
CA ASP A 342 25.71 -2.28 -24.52
C ASP A 342 25.56 -3.64 -23.82
N LEU A 343 26.40 -3.92 -22.82
CA LEU A 343 26.23 -5.07 -21.94
C LEU A 343 25.22 -4.73 -20.84
N VAL A 344 23.99 -5.21 -21.01
CA VAL A 344 22.86 -5.05 -20.08
C VAL A 344 22.31 -6.43 -19.76
N VAL A 345 21.96 -6.67 -18.50
CA VAL A 345 21.18 -7.85 -18.11
C VAL A 345 19.74 -7.58 -18.48
N LEU A 346 19.26 -8.21 -19.56
CA LEU A 346 17.85 -8.10 -19.92
C LEU A 346 16.98 -8.56 -18.72
N PRO A 347 16.04 -7.73 -18.25
CA PRO A 347 15.12 -8.14 -17.21
C PRO A 347 14.26 -9.29 -17.73
N SER A 348 13.67 -10.06 -16.81
CA SER A 348 12.67 -11.05 -17.20
C SER A 348 11.56 -10.36 -17.99
N LEU A 349 11.02 -11.04 -18.99
CA LEU A 349 9.85 -10.56 -19.74
C LEU A 349 8.60 -10.46 -18.84
N SER A 350 8.66 -11.02 -17.64
CA SER A 350 7.59 -10.98 -16.65
C SER A 350 8.00 -10.15 -15.43
N ASN A 351 7.15 -9.19 -15.07
CA ASN A 351 7.33 -8.33 -13.92
C ASN A 351 6.44 -8.79 -12.76
N VAL A 352 7.01 -8.84 -11.56
CA VAL A 352 6.33 -9.32 -10.35
C VAL A 352 5.76 -8.19 -9.49
N SER A 353 5.89 -6.93 -9.89
CA SER A 353 5.62 -5.77 -9.02
C SER A 353 4.17 -5.67 -8.56
N LEU A 354 3.22 -6.26 -9.28
CA LEU A 354 1.82 -6.38 -8.85
C LEU A 354 1.62 -7.31 -7.64
N ALA A 355 2.64 -8.06 -7.22
CA ALA A 355 2.64 -8.82 -5.96
C ALA A 355 3.34 -8.06 -4.81
N ASN A 356 3.74 -6.80 -5.01
CA ASN A 356 4.23 -5.93 -3.94
C ASN A 356 3.06 -5.25 -3.23
N ASN A 357 2.74 -5.74 -2.04
CA ASN A 357 1.54 -5.32 -1.31
C ASN A 357 1.79 -4.06 -0.48
N GLY A 358 0.79 -3.19 -0.35
CA GLY A 358 0.82 -2.05 0.57
C GLY A 358 -0.53 -1.74 1.19
N THR A 359 -0.61 -0.56 1.79
CA THR A 359 -1.86 -0.02 2.32
C THR A 359 -2.17 1.29 1.64
N HIS A 360 -3.41 1.44 1.17
CA HIS A 360 -3.93 2.71 0.72
C HIS A 360 -4.82 3.31 1.79
N ILE A 361 -4.64 4.59 2.12
CA ILE A 361 -5.52 5.31 3.05
C ILE A 361 -6.23 6.41 2.28
N SER A 362 -7.56 6.29 2.22
CA SER A 362 -8.46 7.26 1.58
C SER A 362 -9.05 8.22 2.62
N LEU A 363 -9.10 9.50 2.27
CA LEU A 363 -9.77 10.58 2.98
C LEU A 363 -10.92 11.11 2.13
N GLY A 364 -12.13 11.21 2.68
CA GLY A 364 -13.26 11.88 2.04
C GLY A 364 -13.62 13.18 2.75
N SER A 365 -13.91 14.25 2.01
CA SER A 365 -14.45 15.50 2.58
C SER A 365 -15.98 15.51 2.46
N ARG A 366 -16.67 15.61 3.60
CA ARG A 366 -18.15 15.71 3.64
C ARG A 366 -18.64 17.04 3.06
N LYS A 367 -17.89 18.13 3.21
CA LYS A 367 -18.22 19.43 2.62
C LYS A 367 -18.12 19.39 1.10
N LEU A 368 -16.97 18.99 0.56
CA LEU A 368 -16.77 18.93 -0.90
C LEU A 368 -17.75 17.94 -1.54
N THR A 369 -17.95 16.78 -0.92
CA THR A 369 -18.91 15.78 -1.39
C THR A 369 -20.35 16.32 -1.39
N ARG A 370 -20.75 17.12 -0.38
CA ARG A 370 -22.08 17.76 -0.37
C ARG A 370 -22.23 18.80 -1.46
N LEU A 371 -21.20 19.62 -1.69
CA LEU A 371 -21.19 20.61 -2.76
C LEU A 371 -21.31 19.94 -4.14
N MET A 372 -20.51 18.91 -4.42
CA MET A 372 -20.58 18.14 -5.67
C MET A 372 -21.92 17.40 -5.85
N LYS A 373 -22.54 16.95 -4.76
CA LYS A 373 -23.83 16.26 -4.81
C LYS A 373 -25.00 17.19 -5.09
N ASP A 374 -24.90 18.47 -4.73
CA ASP A 374 -25.93 19.48 -4.96
C ASP A 374 -25.65 20.28 -6.25
N PRO A 375 -26.39 20.04 -7.35
CA PRO A 375 -26.17 20.76 -8.60
C PRO A 375 -26.42 22.28 -8.48
N ALA A 376 -27.16 22.74 -7.48
CA ALA A 376 -27.42 24.16 -7.24
C ALA A 376 -26.29 24.86 -6.48
N SER A 377 -25.31 24.13 -5.94
CA SER A 377 -24.17 24.71 -5.21
C SER A 377 -23.27 25.56 -6.11
N GLY A 378 -23.27 25.28 -7.41
CA GLY A 378 -22.35 25.89 -8.37
C GLY A 378 -20.89 25.43 -8.20
N PHE A 379 -20.62 24.40 -7.40
CA PHE A 379 -19.31 23.73 -7.31
C PHE A 379 -19.31 22.52 -8.25
N ASP A 380 -18.33 22.44 -9.15
CA ASP A 380 -18.33 21.45 -10.23
C ASP A 380 -17.02 20.65 -10.35
N ALA A 381 -16.92 19.80 -11.39
CA ALA A 381 -15.75 18.97 -11.64
C ALA A 381 -14.48 19.79 -11.93
N TRP A 382 -14.62 21.02 -12.45
CA TRP A 382 -13.47 21.90 -12.66
C TRP A 382 -12.95 22.42 -11.31
N ASP A 383 -13.85 22.80 -10.40
CA ASP A 383 -13.48 23.21 -9.03
C ASP A 383 -12.82 22.07 -8.25
N GLU A 384 -13.37 20.86 -8.34
CA GLU A 384 -12.78 19.66 -7.71
C GLU A 384 -11.36 19.42 -8.25
N LYS A 385 -11.18 19.55 -9.57
CA LYS A 385 -9.91 19.26 -10.23
C LYS A 385 -8.83 20.30 -9.94
N ILE A 386 -9.16 21.58 -9.99
CA ILE A 386 -8.20 22.67 -9.74
C ILE A 386 -7.72 22.69 -8.29
N LEU A 387 -8.62 22.46 -7.32
CA LEU A 387 -8.24 22.35 -5.92
C LEU A 387 -7.49 21.04 -5.65
N GLY A 388 -7.97 19.93 -6.23
CA GLY A 388 -7.43 18.60 -6.04
C GLY A 388 -5.99 18.46 -6.50
N ASP A 389 -5.70 18.88 -7.72
CA ASP A 389 -4.36 18.78 -8.28
C ASP A 389 -3.35 19.65 -7.51
N LEU A 390 -3.73 20.89 -7.15
CA LEU A 390 -2.87 21.76 -6.36
C LEU A 390 -2.61 21.20 -4.95
N ALA A 391 -3.63 20.60 -4.32
CA ALA A 391 -3.46 19.93 -3.04
C ALA A 391 -2.46 18.76 -3.13
N ILE A 392 -2.49 17.99 -4.22
CA ILE A 392 -1.51 16.92 -4.48
C ILE A 392 -0.10 17.50 -4.60
N LYS A 393 0.10 18.57 -5.38
CA LYS A 393 1.41 19.22 -5.52
C LYS A 393 2.00 19.65 -4.18
N ILE A 394 1.18 20.25 -3.31
CA ILE A 394 1.60 20.66 -1.98
C ILE A 394 1.97 19.42 -1.15
N ALA A 395 1.07 18.43 -1.10
CA ALA A 395 1.25 17.21 -0.32
C ALA A 395 2.51 16.40 -0.73
N GLU A 396 2.88 16.39 -2.02
CA GLU A 396 4.09 15.70 -2.51
C GLU A 396 5.38 16.16 -1.80
N HIS A 397 5.44 17.41 -1.33
CA HIS A 397 6.60 17.94 -0.60
C HIS A 397 6.73 17.33 0.81
N PHE A 398 5.62 16.86 1.38
CA PHE A 398 5.57 16.29 2.74
C PHE A 398 5.72 14.78 2.79
N LEU A 399 5.69 14.08 1.64
CA LEU A 399 5.85 12.62 1.56
C LEU A 399 7.10 12.06 2.29
N PRO A 400 8.26 12.74 2.31
CA PRO A 400 9.43 12.29 3.09
C PRO A 400 9.18 12.14 4.60
N LEU A 401 8.11 12.72 5.16
CA LEU A 401 7.75 12.54 6.56
C LEU A 401 7.18 11.14 6.86
N PHE A 402 6.63 10.44 5.86
CA PHE A 402 5.98 9.15 6.04
C PHE A 402 6.92 7.97 5.82
N VAL A 403 7.79 8.07 4.81
CA VAL A 403 8.63 6.97 4.33
C VAL A 403 9.71 6.59 5.36
N GLY A 404 9.65 5.33 5.80
CA GLY A 404 10.52 4.79 6.84
C GLY A 404 10.20 5.28 8.26
N THR A 405 9.34 6.29 8.41
CA THR A 405 8.92 6.87 9.68
C THR A 405 7.77 6.06 10.30
N TYR A 406 6.69 5.88 9.55
CA TYR A 406 5.49 5.14 9.98
C TYR A 406 5.32 3.81 9.23
N SER A 407 5.70 3.75 7.96
CA SER A 407 5.69 2.49 7.20
C SER A 407 7.03 2.29 6.52
N ALA A 408 7.40 1.04 6.27
CA ALA A 408 8.65 0.71 5.61
C ALA A 408 8.55 -0.61 4.86
N ALA A 409 9.58 -0.91 4.06
CA ALA A 409 9.76 -2.20 3.42
C ALA A 409 11.25 -2.53 3.39
N PRO A 410 11.85 -2.88 4.55
CA PRO A 410 13.27 -3.22 4.64
C PRO A 410 13.65 -4.30 3.65
N TYR A 411 14.73 -4.10 2.90
CA TYR A 411 15.17 -5.08 1.89
C TYR A 411 16.69 -5.01 1.67
N ARG A 412 17.29 -6.18 1.46
CA ARG A 412 18.72 -6.32 1.20
C ARG A 412 18.96 -6.58 -0.28
N LEU A 413 19.81 -5.77 -0.90
CA LEU A 413 20.29 -5.94 -2.27
C LEU A 413 21.76 -6.35 -2.24
N ASP A 414 22.08 -7.54 -2.75
CA ASP A 414 23.48 -7.95 -2.87
C ASP A 414 24.16 -7.23 -4.02
N PHE A 415 25.50 -7.37 -4.09
CA PHE A 415 26.26 -6.80 -5.20
C PHE A 415 25.64 -7.19 -6.54
N SER A 416 25.35 -8.48 -6.78
CA SER A 416 24.80 -8.97 -8.05
C SER A 416 23.41 -8.45 -8.42
N ASP A 417 22.69 -7.85 -7.48
CA ASP A 417 21.36 -7.26 -7.74
C ASP A 417 21.48 -5.77 -8.07
N PHE A 418 22.67 -5.18 -7.92
CA PHE A 418 22.93 -3.76 -8.10
C PHE A 418 23.21 -3.35 -9.56
N HIS A 419 22.71 -4.14 -10.52
CA HIS A 419 22.64 -3.72 -11.93
C HIS A 419 21.64 -2.56 -12.05
N PRO A 420 21.98 -1.45 -12.73
CA PRO A 420 21.11 -0.25 -12.77
C PRO A 420 19.71 -0.55 -13.31
N GLU A 421 19.59 -1.41 -14.32
CA GLU A 421 18.32 -1.85 -14.91
C GLU A 421 17.43 -2.70 -13.99
N LYS A 422 17.98 -3.19 -12.88
CA LYS A 422 17.23 -3.89 -11.83
C LYS A 422 17.02 -3.00 -10.61
N ALA A 423 18.09 -2.43 -10.08
CA ALA A 423 18.06 -1.67 -8.83
C ALA A 423 17.27 -0.36 -8.92
N LEU A 424 17.23 0.28 -10.10
CA LEU A 424 16.46 1.51 -10.29
C LEU A 424 14.98 1.26 -10.59
N GLY A 425 14.55 0.00 -10.78
CA GLY A 425 13.14 -0.36 -10.96
C GLY A 425 12.42 0.52 -12.00
N PHE A 426 11.36 1.20 -11.56
CA PHE A 426 10.57 2.12 -12.40
C PHE A 426 11.05 3.57 -12.39
N LEU A 427 12.01 3.95 -11.53
CA LEU A 427 12.53 5.32 -11.43
C LEU A 427 12.87 6.00 -12.75
N PRO A 428 13.35 5.31 -13.82
CA PRO A 428 13.57 5.93 -15.12
C PRO A 428 12.34 6.57 -15.76
N HIS A 429 11.14 6.19 -15.34
CA HIS A 429 9.86 6.76 -15.78
C HIS A 429 9.19 7.67 -14.74
N GLU A 430 9.76 7.73 -13.54
CA GLU A 430 9.22 8.49 -12.39
C GLU A 430 10.02 9.76 -12.10
N LEU A 431 11.21 9.87 -12.68
CA LEU A 431 12.15 10.98 -12.49
C LEU A 431 12.82 11.41 -13.80
N ASP A 432 13.04 12.72 -13.91
CA ASP A 432 13.86 13.31 -14.96
C ASP A 432 15.29 12.75 -14.91
N PHE A 433 15.92 12.63 -16.10
CA PHE A 433 17.26 12.06 -16.26
C PHE A 433 18.33 12.77 -15.40
N THR A 434 18.12 14.04 -15.05
CA THR A 434 19.03 14.80 -14.17
C THR A 434 18.96 14.28 -12.74
N HIS A 435 17.76 14.21 -12.15
CA HIS A 435 17.57 13.76 -10.78
C HIS A 435 17.81 12.26 -10.64
N LEU A 436 17.43 11.45 -11.65
CA LEU A 436 17.74 10.03 -11.71
C LEU A 436 19.25 9.77 -11.62
N ARG A 437 20.06 10.48 -12.40
CA ARG A 437 21.53 10.41 -12.32
C ARG A 437 22.07 10.83 -10.95
N MET A 438 21.51 11.88 -10.37
CA MET A 438 21.92 12.38 -9.05
C MET A 438 21.63 11.35 -7.96
N ILE A 439 20.42 10.79 -7.93
CA ILE A 439 20.02 9.71 -7.02
C ILE A 439 20.93 8.51 -7.21
N TRP A 440 21.10 8.01 -8.43
CA TRP A 440 21.93 6.83 -8.69
C TRP A 440 23.37 7.04 -8.20
N ARG A 441 23.93 8.23 -8.44
CA ARG A 441 25.29 8.56 -7.98
C ARG A 441 25.39 8.64 -6.46
N ARG A 442 24.37 9.15 -5.77
CA ARG A 442 24.32 9.18 -4.30
C ARG A 442 24.14 7.79 -3.73
N TRP A 443 23.32 6.95 -4.36
CA TRP A 443 23.07 5.59 -3.95
C TRP A 443 24.34 4.73 -4.07
N LYS A 444 25.06 4.80 -5.20
CA LYS A 444 26.37 4.13 -5.35
C LYS A 444 27.40 4.55 -4.31
N LYS A 445 27.30 5.77 -3.75
CA LYS A 445 28.19 6.22 -2.66
C LYS A 445 27.78 5.69 -1.29
N LYS A 446 26.48 5.46 -1.08
CA LYS A 446 25.91 4.86 0.14
C LYS A 446 26.24 3.36 0.20
N ALA A 447 26.06 2.67 -0.92
CA ALA A 447 26.25 1.23 -1.04
C ALA A 447 27.73 0.80 -0.87
N ARG A 448 27.93 -0.45 -0.42
CA ARG A 448 29.26 -1.08 -0.28
C ARG A 448 29.70 -1.72 -1.60
N LEU A 449 30.10 -0.86 -2.54
CA LEU A 449 30.44 -1.19 -3.93
C LEU A 449 31.86 -0.78 -4.36
N LYS A 450 32.70 -0.31 -3.43
CA LYS A 450 33.97 0.33 -3.79
C LYS A 450 35.10 -0.66 -3.96
N VAL A 451 35.84 -0.52 -5.06
CA VAL A 451 37.16 -1.12 -5.28
C VAL A 451 38.15 0.03 -5.44
N LEU A 452 39.23 0.04 -4.64
CA LEU A 452 40.24 1.12 -4.65
C LEU A 452 39.62 2.54 -4.57
N GLY A 453 38.56 2.68 -3.76
CA GLY A 453 37.86 3.96 -3.55
C GLY A 453 36.82 4.33 -4.62
N GLN A 454 36.77 3.63 -5.75
CA GLN A 454 35.82 3.89 -6.84
C GLN A 454 34.64 2.91 -6.79
N PRO A 455 33.38 3.39 -6.89
CA PRO A 455 32.22 2.51 -6.92
C PRO A 455 32.14 1.76 -8.25
N ILE A 456 32.06 0.43 -8.18
CA ILE A 456 31.88 -0.46 -9.32
C ILE A 456 30.50 -1.09 -9.21
N THR A 457 29.75 -1.08 -10.30
CA THR A 457 28.49 -1.83 -10.42
C THR A 457 28.77 -3.19 -11.05
N PRO A 458 27.90 -4.18 -10.81
CA PRO A 458 27.88 -5.41 -11.59
C PRO A 458 27.93 -5.15 -13.09
N PHE A 459 28.49 -6.10 -13.83
CA PHE A 459 28.71 -5.95 -15.27
C PHE A 459 28.57 -7.26 -16.04
N GLY A 460 28.34 -8.40 -15.38
CA GLY A 460 28.31 -9.69 -16.05
C GLY A 460 27.17 -10.60 -15.62
N PRO A 461 27.21 -11.87 -16.03
CA PRO A 461 26.33 -12.90 -15.49
C PRO A 461 26.52 -13.05 -13.97
N LYS A 462 25.45 -13.43 -13.25
CA LYS A 462 25.43 -13.56 -11.78
C LYS A 462 26.62 -14.34 -11.19
N TRP A 463 27.12 -15.37 -11.88
CA TRP A 463 28.26 -16.16 -11.38
C TRP A 463 29.59 -15.40 -11.41
N ILE A 464 29.82 -14.54 -12.41
CA ILE A 464 31.02 -13.67 -12.47
C ILE A 464 30.92 -12.62 -11.38
N ASP A 465 29.78 -11.95 -11.29
CA ASP A 465 29.54 -10.90 -10.29
C ASP A 465 29.71 -11.44 -8.86
N ARG A 466 29.28 -12.68 -8.59
CA ARG A 466 29.46 -13.35 -7.29
C ARG A 466 30.92 -13.62 -6.94
N GLN A 467 31.75 -14.00 -7.90
CA GLN A 467 33.17 -14.21 -7.62
C GLN A 467 33.90 -12.88 -7.45
N PHE A 468 33.58 -11.89 -8.30
CA PHE A 468 34.11 -10.54 -8.18
C PHE A 468 33.76 -9.90 -6.83
N SER A 469 32.51 -10.04 -6.38
CA SER A 469 32.07 -9.51 -5.09
C SER A 469 32.80 -10.16 -3.92
N ARG A 470 33.05 -11.47 -3.97
CA ARG A 470 33.83 -12.18 -2.94
C ARG A 470 35.28 -11.70 -2.87
N ILE A 471 35.94 -11.55 -4.02
CA ILE A 471 37.34 -11.10 -4.08
C ILE A 471 37.50 -9.69 -3.49
N PHE A 472 36.57 -8.79 -3.80
CA PHE A 472 36.64 -7.38 -3.39
C PHE A 472 35.79 -7.03 -2.15
N GLY A 473 35.15 -8.01 -1.52
CA GLY A 473 34.30 -7.80 -0.34
C GLY A 473 33.08 -6.91 -0.59
N LEU A 474 32.54 -6.91 -1.82
CA LEU A 474 31.41 -6.07 -2.22
C LEU A 474 30.11 -6.69 -1.71
N ARG A 475 29.30 -5.87 -1.01
CA ARG A 475 28.08 -6.35 -0.34
C ARG A 475 26.79 -5.81 -0.94
N GLY A 476 26.83 -4.78 -1.79
CA GLY A 476 25.62 -4.10 -2.24
C GLY A 476 25.10 -3.10 -1.21
N ASP A 477 23.79 -3.06 -0.97
CA ASP A 477 23.15 -2.08 -0.07
C ASP A 477 21.96 -2.63 0.73
N PHE A 478 21.56 -1.89 1.76
CA PHE A 478 20.35 -2.09 2.53
C PHE A 478 19.40 -0.91 2.35
N VAL A 479 18.18 -1.18 1.90
CA VAL A 479 17.16 -0.17 1.55
C VAL A 479 16.08 -0.15 2.63
N ARG A 480 15.66 1.06 3.05
CA ARG A 480 14.68 1.22 4.14
C ARG A 480 13.26 0.92 3.67
N ASP A 481 12.90 1.37 2.47
CA ASP A 481 11.62 1.06 1.84
C ASP A 481 11.81 0.74 0.36
N TYR A 482 11.98 -0.55 0.06
CA TYR A 482 12.26 -1.02 -1.30
C TYR A 482 11.00 -1.18 -2.15
N ARG A 483 9.81 -1.31 -1.54
CA ARG A 483 8.53 -1.41 -2.28
C ARG A 483 8.34 -0.18 -3.17
N LEU A 484 8.67 1.00 -2.66
CA LEU A 484 8.57 2.28 -3.39
C LEU A 484 9.53 2.40 -4.59
N LEU A 485 10.44 1.44 -4.78
CA LEU A 485 11.35 1.37 -5.93
C LEU A 485 11.01 0.19 -6.86
N ASP A 486 10.49 -0.89 -6.28
CA ASP A 486 10.16 -2.15 -6.96
C ASP A 486 8.73 -2.16 -7.53
N TYR A 487 7.95 -1.10 -7.29
CA TYR A 487 6.59 -0.90 -7.79
C TYR A 487 6.47 0.48 -8.47
N PHE A 488 5.70 0.57 -9.56
CA PHE A 488 5.51 1.83 -10.30
C PHE A 488 4.52 2.70 -9.52
N VAL A 489 5.02 3.71 -8.81
CA VAL A 489 4.23 4.52 -7.86
C VAL A 489 3.82 5.88 -8.43
N ALA A 490 4.58 6.45 -9.36
CA ALA A 490 4.39 7.82 -9.80
C ALA A 490 4.66 8.04 -11.30
N LEU A 491 3.62 8.30 -12.10
CA LEU A 491 3.80 8.75 -13.48
C LEU A 491 4.40 10.15 -13.50
N MET A 492 5.42 10.36 -14.32
CA MET A 492 5.98 11.68 -14.59
C MET A 492 5.24 12.36 -15.74
N SER A 493 5.05 13.67 -15.64
CA SER A 493 4.52 14.51 -16.72
C SER A 493 5.38 14.44 -17.98
N THR A 494 4.80 14.82 -19.12
CA THR A 494 5.55 15.16 -20.33
C THR A 494 5.63 16.69 -20.48
N ASP A 495 6.47 17.17 -21.41
CA ASP A 495 6.57 18.61 -21.69
C ASP A 495 5.26 19.22 -22.24
N ARG A 496 4.33 18.38 -22.74
CA ARG A 496 3.04 18.82 -23.31
C ARG A 496 1.84 18.48 -22.42
N SER A 497 1.95 17.44 -21.62
CA SER A 497 0.84 16.92 -20.81
C SER A 497 1.26 16.89 -19.33
N PRO A 498 1.04 18.00 -18.61
CA PRO A 498 1.30 18.06 -17.17
C PRO A 498 0.32 17.16 -16.40
N ALA A 499 0.81 16.53 -15.33
CA ALA A 499 0.03 15.60 -14.52
C ALA A 499 -1.00 16.28 -13.59
N LEU A 500 -0.71 17.50 -13.12
CA LEU A 500 -1.40 18.15 -11.99
C LEU A 500 -1.71 19.63 -12.25
N ASN A 501 -1.98 20.02 -13.49
CA ASN A 501 -2.18 21.43 -13.83
C ASN A 501 -3.57 21.98 -13.46
N GLY A 502 -4.48 21.18 -12.89
CA GLY A 502 -5.82 21.61 -12.52
C GLY A 502 -6.83 21.62 -13.68
N GLU A 503 -6.41 21.30 -14.90
CA GLU A 503 -7.33 21.15 -16.03
C GLU A 503 -8.02 19.79 -16.04
N VAL A 504 -9.31 19.78 -16.36
CA VAL A 504 -10.08 18.55 -16.54
C VAL A 504 -9.47 17.72 -17.69
N GLY A 505 -9.32 16.41 -17.44
CA GLY A 505 -8.78 15.44 -18.39
C GLY A 505 -7.26 15.52 -18.64
N ASN A 506 -6.50 16.22 -17.79
CA ASN A 506 -5.04 16.25 -17.87
C ASN A 506 -4.41 14.86 -17.72
N ASP A 507 -4.98 14.01 -16.87
CA ASP A 507 -4.61 12.61 -16.68
C ASP A 507 -4.81 11.80 -17.97
N VAL A 508 -5.90 12.06 -18.72
CA VAL A 508 -6.18 11.40 -20.00
C VAL A 508 -5.13 11.79 -21.04
N ARG A 509 -4.79 13.09 -21.13
CA ARG A 509 -3.75 13.59 -22.05
C ARG A 509 -2.39 12.99 -21.73
N LEU A 510 -1.98 12.98 -20.45
CA LEU A 510 -0.72 12.35 -20.05
C LEU A 510 -0.69 10.85 -20.37
N LYS A 511 -1.77 10.13 -20.07
CA LYS A 511 -1.84 8.69 -20.36
C LYS A 511 -1.72 8.41 -21.86
N GLN A 512 -2.29 9.25 -22.73
CA GLN A 512 -2.14 9.13 -24.18
C GLN A 512 -0.68 9.29 -24.61
N ASP A 513 0.02 10.32 -24.14
CA ASP A 513 1.45 10.50 -24.43
C ASP A 513 2.28 9.28 -23.96
N LEU A 514 2.01 8.76 -22.76
CA LEU A 514 2.73 7.62 -22.20
C LEU A 514 2.43 6.30 -22.93
N VAL A 515 1.25 6.17 -23.56
CA VAL A 515 0.93 5.07 -24.47
C VAL A 515 1.80 5.15 -25.72
N GLU A 516 1.96 6.33 -26.32
CA GLU A 516 2.80 6.54 -27.49
C GLU A 516 4.27 6.22 -27.21
N PHE A 517 4.75 6.50 -26.00
CA PHE A 517 6.09 6.10 -25.54
C PHE A 517 6.20 4.62 -25.15
N GLY A 518 5.10 3.87 -25.16
CA GLY A 518 5.03 2.47 -24.74
C GLY A 518 5.25 2.25 -23.24
N ILE A 519 5.15 3.29 -22.42
CA ILE A 519 5.43 3.27 -20.97
C ILE A 519 4.19 2.84 -20.18
N PHE A 520 2.99 3.19 -20.64
CA PHE A 520 1.74 3.00 -19.91
C PHE A 520 0.57 2.59 -20.82
N ASP A 521 -0.64 2.47 -20.24
CA ASP A 521 -1.88 2.21 -20.97
C ASP A 521 -3.01 3.14 -20.50
N ALA A 522 -3.85 3.60 -21.44
CA ALA A 522 -4.91 4.56 -21.15
C ALA A 522 -6.04 3.98 -20.29
N GLU A 523 -6.26 2.66 -20.31
CA GLU A 523 -7.25 1.99 -19.46
C GLU A 523 -6.81 1.92 -18.00
N MET A 524 -5.51 2.04 -17.72
CA MET A 524 -4.99 2.02 -16.36
C MET A 524 -5.26 3.35 -15.64
N PRO A 525 -5.53 3.33 -14.32
CA PRO A 525 -5.64 4.55 -13.53
C PRO A 525 -4.27 5.23 -13.44
N MET A 526 -4.28 6.55 -13.38
CA MET A 526 -3.07 7.34 -13.19
C MET A 526 -2.38 6.95 -11.87
N TYR A 527 -1.10 6.58 -11.94
CA TYR A 527 -0.32 6.23 -10.76
C TYR A 527 0.31 7.49 -10.17
N LEU A 528 -0.06 7.78 -8.93
CA LEU A 528 0.49 8.87 -8.12
C LEU A 528 0.60 8.37 -6.67
N PRO A 529 1.60 8.85 -5.91
CA PRO A 529 1.71 8.52 -4.49
C PRO A 529 0.52 9.06 -3.71
N TYR A 530 0.00 10.23 -4.09
CA TYR A 530 -1.20 10.84 -3.53
C TYR A 530 -2.16 11.19 -4.66
N ARG A 531 -3.38 10.65 -4.64
CA ARG A 531 -4.29 10.66 -5.78
C ARG A 531 -5.63 11.27 -5.44
N LEU A 532 -6.15 12.12 -6.33
CA LEU A 532 -7.51 12.66 -6.24
C LEU A 532 -8.53 11.53 -6.43
N ARG A 533 -9.49 11.44 -5.51
CA ARG A 533 -10.67 10.59 -5.63
C ARG A 533 -11.83 11.50 -6.03
N GLU A 534 -12.08 11.55 -7.34
CA GLU A 534 -13.10 12.40 -7.96
C GLU A 534 -14.51 11.88 -7.66
N TYR A 535 -15.43 12.80 -7.36
CA TYR A 535 -16.82 12.48 -7.02
C TYR A 535 -17.51 11.68 -8.13
N ALA A 536 -17.28 12.05 -9.40
CA ALA A 536 -17.91 11.40 -10.54
C ALA A 536 -17.56 9.91 -10.67
N VAL A 537 -16.39 9.50 -10.16
CA VAL A 537 -15.90 8.12 -10.23
C VAL A 537 -16.20 7.35 -8.94
N MET A 538 -16.00 7.99 -7.79
CA MET A 538 -16.00 7.33 -6.48
C MET A 538 -17.29 7.54 -5.69
N GLY A 539 -18.10 8.53 -6.04
CA GLY A 539 -19.27 8.97 -5.26
C GLY A 539 -18.93 9.84 -4.04
N PHE A 540 -17.67 10.23 -3.88
CA PHE A 540 -17.20 11.19 -2.88
C PHE A 540 -16.00 11.98 -3.40
N SER A 541 -15.80 13.19 -2.89
CA SER A 541 -14.62 14.02 -3.17
C SER A 541 -13.57 13.81 -2.08
N GLY A 542 -12.36 13.45 -2.47
CA GLY A 542 -11.34 13.06 -1.51
C GLY A 542 -9.97 12.79 -2.10
N PHE A 543 -9.11 12.15 -1.31
CA PHE A 543 -7.77 11.77 -1.73
C PHE A 543 -7.39 10.40 -1.21
N GLU A 544 -6.43 9.77 -1.86
CA GLU A 544 -5.86 8.51 -1.45
C GLU A 544 -4.33 8.59 -1.39
N GLY A 545 -3.76 8.22 -0.24
CA GLY A 545 -2.33 7.96 -0.09
C GLY A 545 -2.01 6.50 -0.41
N ARG A 546 -1.13 6.28 -1.39
CA ARG A 546 -0.72 4.96 -1.91
C ARG A 546 0.74 4.60 -1.61
N TYR A 547 1.41 5.43 -0.80
CA TYR A 547 2.83 5.32 -0.47
C TYR A 547 3.10 4.55 0.83
N TYR A 548 2.09 3.98 1.49
CA TYR A 548 2.34 3.14 2.67
C TYR A 548 2.69 1.72 2.27
N SER A 549 3.84 1.26 2.77
CA SER A 549 4.30 -0.10 2.58
C SER A 549 3.75 -1.00 3.71
N LEU A 550 4.59 -1.41 4.67
CA LEU A 550 4.18 -2.19 5.82
C LEU A 550 4.22 -1.34 7.10
N PHE A 551 3.13 -1.35 7.86
CA PHE A 551 3.09 -0.82 9.23
C PHE A 551 3.60 -1.88 10.22
N GLU A 552 4.45 -1.47 11.14
CA GLU A 552 4.93 -2.35 12.21
C GLU A 552 3.84 -2.52 13.27
N SER A 553 3.17 -1.44 13.64
CA SER A 553 1.98 -1.42 14.50
C SER A 553 0.79 -0.79 13.79
N ILE A 554 -0.38 -1.45 13.84
CA ILE A 554 -1.63 -0.89 13.31
C ILE A 554 -2.03 0.30 14.18
N GLY A 555 -2.01 0.17 15.50
CA GLY A 555 -2.30 1.28 16.41
C GLY A 555 -1.20 2.34 16.43
N GLY A 556 0.05 1.92 16.60
CA GLY A 556 1.18 2.81 16.86
C GLY A 556 1.77 3.50 15.62
N ASP A 557 1.48 3.02 14.41
CA ASP A 557 2.00 3.63 13.17
C ASP A 557 0.92 4.03 12.17
N MET A 558 -0.06 3.16 11.89
CA MET A 558 -1.10 3.48 10.90
C MET A 558 -2.02 4.61 11.37
N ALA A 559 -2.40 4.64 12.65
CA ALA A 559 -3.22 5.72 13.20
C ALA A 559 -2.54 7.11 13.08
N PRO A 560 -1.31 7.33 13.59
CA PRO A 560 -0.64 8.63 13.44
C PRO A 560 -0.30 8.96 11.98
N ALA A 561 -0.03 7.96 11.13
CA ALA A 561 0.15 8.20 9.70
C ALA A 561 -1.12 8.75 9.02
N ALA A 562 -2.28 8.15 9.28
CA ALA A 562 -3.55 8.64 8.78
C ALA A 562 -3.87 10.06 9.31
N ALA A 563 -3.54 10.32 10.58
CA ALA A 563 -3.65 11.64 11.20
C ALA A 563 -2.82 12.69 10.47
N LEU A 564 -1.54 12.38 10.24
CA LEU A 564 -0.59 13.26 9.58
C LEU A 564 -0.97 13.50 8.12
N GLN A 565 -1.43 12.47 7.41
CA GLN A 565 -1.96 12.61 6.06
C GLN A 565 -3.11 13.62 6.06
N ASN A 566 -4.07 13.49 6.98
CA ASN A 566 -5.19 14.41 7.06
C ASN A 566 -4.74 15.86 7.38
N LEU A 567 -3.78 16.04 8.29
CA LEU A 567 -3.23 17.36 8.60
C LEU A 567 -2.55 18.00 7.38
N VAL A 568 -1.75 17.24 6.62
CA VAL A 568 -1.11 17.73 5.40
C VAL A 568 -2.16 18.13 4.36
N THR A 569 -3.22 17.34 4.19
CA THR A 569 -4.33 17.68 3.29
C THR A 569 -5.04 18.96 3.73
N ALA A 570 -5.41 19.06 5.02
CA ALA A 570 -6.06 20.25 5.56
C ALA A 570 -5.18 21.51 5.44
N LEU A 571 -3.87 21.38 5.67
CA LEU A 571 -2.90 22.47 5.47
C LEU A 571 -2.81 22.86 3.98
N ALA A 572 -2.82 21.90 3.06
CA ALA A 572 -2.84 22.20 1.63
C ALA A 572 -4.08 23.04 1.27
N PHE A 573 -5.27 22.64 1.74
CA PHE A 573 -6.48 23.45 1.57
C PHE A 573 -6.38 24.81 2.26
N LYS A 574 -5.76 24.90 3.45
CA LYS A 574 -5.52 26.18 4.11
C LYS A 574 -4.71 27.13 3.24
N TYR A 575 -3.64 26.66 2.60
CA TYR A 575 -2.83 27.47 1.71
C TYR A 575 -3.57 27.88 0.43
N ILE A 576 -4.32 26.96 -0.17
CA ILE A 576 -5.08 27.22 -1.40
C ILE A 576 -6.21 28.22 -1.13
N ILE A 577 -7.05 27.95 -0.13
CA ILE A 577 -8.21 28.78 0.20
C ILE A 577 -7.79 30.16 0.71
N SER A 578 -6.64 30.29 1.37
CA SER A 578 -6.09 31.61 1.73
C SER A 578 -5.44 32.37 0.57
N GLY A 579 -5.35 31.76 -0.62
CA GLY A 579 -4.68 32.35 -1.78
C GLY A 579 -3.16 32.44 -1.67
N LYS A 580 -2.57 31.81 -0.64
CA LYS A 580 -1.11 31.84 -0.40
C LYS A 580 -0.34 31.03 -1.42
N ILE A 581 -0.92 29.93 -1.91
CA ILE A 581 -0.31 29.04 -2.90
C ILE A 581 -1.30 28.80 -4.04
N THR A 582 -0.79 28.87 -5.27
CA THR A 582 -1.53 28.65 -6.52
C THR A 582 -0.73 27.71 -7.43
N HIS A 583 -1.29 27.25 -8.55
CA HIS A 583 -0.55 26.41 -9.50
C HIS A 583 0.74 27.06 -10.01
N ALA A 584 0.79 28.39 -10.14
CA ALA A 584 1.98 29.12 -10.57
C ALA A 584 3.15 29.02 -9.56
N HIS A 585 2.86 28.79 -8.28
CA HIS A 585 3.87 28.63 -7.24
C HIS A 585 4.55 27.25 -7.27
N ILE A 586 3.90 26.26 -7.89
CA ILE A 586 4.43 24.89 -8.06
C ILE A 586 4.17 24.45 -9.51
N PRO A 587 5.03 24.85 -10.46
CA PRO A 587 4.91 24.43 -11.85
C PRO A 587 4.97 22.91 -12.04
N ASP A 588 4.37 22.41 -13.13
CA ASP A 588 4.29 20.97 -13.46
C ASP A 588 5.21 20.54 -14.60
N GLU A 589 6.27 21.29 -14.88
CA GLU A 589 7.25 20.76 -15.84
C GLU A 589 7.92 19.49 -15.27
N PRO A 590 8.24 18.49 -16.11
CA PRO A 590 8.79 17.21 -15.66
C PRO A 590 10.02 17.37 -14.75
N PHE A 591 10.86 18.37 -15.01
CA PHE A 591 12.01 18.69 -14.19
C PHE A 591 11.61 19.10 -12.75
N VAL A 592 10.61 19.97 -12.61
CA VAL A 592 10.17 20.52 -11.31
C VAL A 592 9.43 19.45 -10.50
N GLU A 593 8.63 18.62 -11.17
CA GLU A 593 8.01 17.43 -10.59
C GLU A 593 9.04 16.43 -10.10
N SER A 594 10.04 16.14 -10.92
CA SER A 594 11.14 15.28 -10.54
C SER A 594 11.96 15.86 -9.38
N GLU A 595 12.16 17.18 -9.35
CA GLU A 595 12.93 17.86 -8.31
C GLU A 595 12.31 17.67 -6.93
N ARG A 596 10.98 17.78 -6.79
CA ARG A 596 10.28 17.53 -5.52
C ARG A 596 10.18 16.03 -5.18
N ARG A 597 9.94 15.16 -6.17
CA ARG A 597 9.81 13.71 -5.95
C ARG A 597 11.14 13.00 -5.63
N GLN A 598 12.28 13.54 -6.04
CA GLN A 598 13.58 12.94 -5.71
C GLN A 598 13.78 12.79 -4.18
N ILE A 599 13.16 13.67 -3.39
CA ILE A 599 13.28 13.70 -1.94
C ILE A 599 12.56 12.49 -1.32
N PHE A 600 11.39 12.16 -1.85
CA PHE A 600 10.60 10.98 -1.47
C PHE A 600 11.35 9.69 -1.77
N PHE A 601 11.75 9.46 -3.03
CA PHE A 601 12.52 8.26 -3.41
C PHE A 601 13.88 8.20 -2.71
N GLY A 602 14.53 9.35 -2.53
CA GLY A 602 15.79 9.44 -1.80
C GLY A 602 15.65 9.04 -0.33
N SER A 603 14.51 9.35 0.30
CA SER A 603 14.19 8.95 1.67
C SER A 603 13.91 7.44 1.76
N ALA A 604 13.21 6.87 0.77
CA ALA A 604 12.98 5.42 0.64
C ALA A 604 14.30 4.62 0.53
N ILE A 605 15.21 5.10 -0.31
CA ILE A 605 16.56 4.53 -0.46
C ILE A 605 17.37 4.73 0.83
N GLY A 606 17.16 5.82 1.57
CA GLY A 606 17.97 6.23 2.70
C GLY A 606 19.25 6.96 2.29
N ILE A 607 19.24 7.71 1.18
CA ILE A 607 20.36 8.62 0.84
C ILE A 607 20.29 9.88 1.72
N PRO A 608 21.43 10.39 2.21
CA PRO A 608 21.41 11.45 3.23
C PRO A 608 21.19 12.87 2.66
N THR A 609 21.37 13.06 1.34
CA THR A 609 21.29 14.38 0.71
C THR A 609 20.76 14.31 -0.71
N PHE A 610 20.03 15.34 -1.12
CA PHE A 610 19.51 15.55 -2.48
C PHE A 610 19.92 16.94 -3.00
N PHE A 611 19.49 17.31 -4.22
CA PHE A 611 19.89 18.55 -4.88
C PHE A 611 18.69 19.32 -5.43
N ILE A 612 18.65 20.62 -5.16
CA ILE A 612 17.63 21.56 -5.66
C ILE A 612 18.32 22.63 -6.50
N ARG A 613 17.73 23.03 -7.62
CA ARG A 613 18.24 24.10 -8.46
C ARG A 613 18.14 25.44 -7.73
N LYS A 614 19.19 26.26 -7.77
CA LYS A 614 19.22 27.57 -7.08
C LYS A 614 18.13 28.51 -7.57
N ASP A 615 17.79 28.43 -8.85
CA ASP A 615 16.75 29.18 -9.53
C ASP A 615 15.55 28.28 -9.88
N THR A 616 15.22 27.32 -9.00
CA THR A 616 14.00 26.51 -9.17
C THR A 616 12.78 27.44 -9.28
N PRO A 617 11.84 27.18 -10.20
CA PRO A 617 10.64 27.98 -10.36
C PRO A 617 9.57 27.59 -9.32
N ASN A 618 9.80 26.52 -8.55
CA ASN A 618 8.95 26.10 -7.45
C ASN A 618 9.15 27.04 -6.25
N ALA A 619 8.33 28.09 -6.18
CA ALA A 619 8.34 29.07 -5.09
C ALA A 619 8.05 28.43 -3.73
N PHE A 620 7.18 27.40 -3.68
CA PHE A 620 6.89 26.69 -2.44
C PHE A 620 8.12 25.92 -1.92
N MET A 621 8.91 25.30 -2.80
CA MET A 621 10.19 24.69 -2.43
C MET A 621 11.15 25.71 -1.81
N HIS A 622 11.23 26.93 -2.36
CA HIS A 622 12.04 28.00 -1.76
C HIS A 622 11.58 28.36 -0.35
N LEU A 623 10.27 28.49 -0.12
CA LEU A 623 9.71 28.76 1.21
C LEU A 623 10.09 27.66 2.22
N ILE A 624 10.08 26.40 1.81
CA ILE A 624 10.54 25.29 2.66
C ILE A 624 12.05 25.42 2.93
N LEU A 625 12.85 25.66 1.89
CA LEU A 625 14.32 25.75 2.00
C LEU A 625 14.79 26.91 2.90
N GLN A 626 14.02 28.00 3.02
CA GLN A 626 14.32 29.09 3.94
C GLN A 626 14.33 28.65 5.42
N ARG A 627 13.59 27.58 5.75
CA ARG A 627 13.55 27.00 7.11
C ARG A 627 14.57 25.88 7.32
N VAL A 628 15.27 25.46 6.27
CA VAL A 628 16.29 24.41 6.34
C VAL A 628 17.60 24.99 6.85
N ARG A 629 18.06 24.54 8.02
CA ARG A 629 19.25 25.09 8.69
C ARG A 629 20.58 24.74 8.00
N HIS A 630 20.70 23.54 7.43
CA HIS A 630 21.94 23.12 6.75
C HIS A 630 21.74 22.86 5.27
N THR A 631 22.11 23.86 4.46
CA THR A 631 22.25 23.72 3.01
C THR A 631 23.63 24.21 2.58
N ARG A 632 24.11 23.76 1.41
CA ARG A 632 25.32 24.32 0.80
C ARG A 632 25.29 24.26 -0.71
N PRO A 633 25.95 25.18 -1.42
CA PRO A 633 26.16 25.04 -2.85
C PRO A 633 26.85 23.71 -3.22
N SER A 634 26.45 23.11 -4.32
CA SER A 634 27.08 21.91 -4.85
C SER A 634 28.27 22.28 -5.74
N HIS A 635 29.49 21.87 -5.37
CA HIS A 635 30.67 22.02 -6.24
C HIS A 635 30.61 21.15 -7.50
N ARG A 636 29.86 20.03 -7.44
CA ARG A 636 29.78 19.06 -8.54
C ARG A 636 28.69 19.39 -9.55
N TYR A 637 27.57 19.87 -9.06
CA TYR A 637 26.42 20.25 -9.87
C TYR A 637 26.30 21.76 -9.75
N GLN A 638 26.98 22.47 -10.63
CA GLN A 638 26.95 23.94 -10.67
C GLN A 638 25.50 24.41 -10.84
N GLY A 639 25.11 25.45 -10.11
CA GLY A 639 23.72 25.91 -10.08
C GLY A 639 22.80 25.16 -9.11
N PHE A 640 23.27 24.13 -8.39
CA PHE A 640 22.44 23.40 -7.41
C PHE A 640 22.86 23.68 -5.96
N ILE A 641 21.87 23.60 -5.07
CA ILE A 641 21.97 23.55 -3.62
C ILE A 641 21.90 22.09 -3.20
N ARG A 642 22.86 21.64 -2.38
CA ARG A 642 22.81 20.34 -1.72
C ARG A 642 22.11 20.48 -0.38
N VAL A 643 21.08 19.68 -0.17
CA VAL A 643 20.22 19.71 1.01
C VAL A 643 20.29 18.37 1.74
N TYR A 644 20.29 18.39 3.08
CA TYR A 644 20.23 17.18 3.90
C TYR A 644 18.79 16.73 4.11
N ASN A 645 18.52 15.43 3.91
CA ASN A 645 17.17 14.86 4.07
C ASN A 645 16.63 15.03 5.50
N LEU A 646 17.49 14.90 6.52
CA LEU A 646 17.10 15.11 7.90
C LEU A 646 16.63 16.56 8.13
N GLU A 647 17.41 17.54 7.68
CA GLU A 647 17.09 18.97 7.87
C GLU A 647 15.85 19.41 7.10
N PHE A 648 15.64 18.84 5.91
CA PHE A 648 14.41 19.08 5.14
C PHE A 648 13.19 18.58 5.92
N ARG A 649 13.24 17.34 6.45
CA ARG A 649 12.13 16.79 7.26
C ARG A 649 11.88 17.61 8.54
N LYS A 650 12.93 18.09 9.21
CA LYS A 650 12.79 19.01 10.36
C LYS A 650 12.10 20.32 9.98
N ALA A 651 12.46 20.90 8.83
CA ALA A 651 11.81 22.11 8.32
C ALA A 651 10.32 21.88 8.01
N LEU A 652 9.96 20.71 7.46
CA LEU A 652 8.55 20.37 7.23
C LEU A 652 7.77 20.22 8.54
N VAL A 653 8.35 19.62 9.57
CA VAL A 653 7.72 19.54 10.90
C VAL A 653 7.52 20.94 11.49
N ASP A 654 8.50 21.83 11.35
CA ASP A 654 8.37 23.22 11.76
C ASP A 654 7.22 23.94 11.03
N ILE A 655 7.10 23.73 9.71
CA ILE A 655 5.96 24.25 8.93
C ILE A 655 4.63 23.72 9.47
N LEU A 656 4.51 22.42 9.75
CA LEU A 656 3.28 21.87 10.33
C LEU A 656 2.96 22.50 11.69
N ARG A 657 3.97 22.75 12.53
CA ARG A 657 3.78 23.36 13.86
C ARG A 657 3.37 24.83 13.78
N THR A 658 3.88 25.59 12.81
CA THR A 658 3.60 27.04 12.73
C THR A 658 2.40 27.35 11.85
N ASP A 659 2.35 26.77 10.66
CA ASP A 659 1.40 27.18 9.63
C ASP A 659 0.07 26.45 9.78
N ALA A 660 0.08 25.27 10.43
CA ALA A 660 -1.10 24.49 10.77
C ALA A 660 -1.41 24.48 12.28
N ALA A 661 -0.90 25.44 13.07
CA ALA A 661 -1.06 25.44 14.53
C ALA A 661 -2.53 25.32 14.99
N ASP A 662 -3.42 26.07 14.35
CA ASP A 662 -4.88 26.04 14.54
C ASP A 662 -5.50 24.69 14.17
N LEU A 663 -5.06 24.07 13.07
CA LEU A 663 -5.48 22.73 12.65
C LEU A 663 -4.98 21.67 13.65
N VAL A 664 -3.73 21.79 14.11
CA VAL A 664 -3.11 20.87 15.08
C VAL A 664 -3.88 20.89 16.40
N GLU A 665 -4.22 22.07 16.89
CA GLU A 665 -5.04 22.23 18.10
C GLU A 665 -6.44 21.64 17.90
N MET A 666 -7.13 22.05 16.83
CA MET A 666 -8.50 21.61 16.53
C MET A 666 -8.61 20.08 16.34
N MET A 667 -7.57 19.44 15.81
CA MET A 667 -7.53 18.00 15.53
C MET A 667 -6.85 17.19 16.64
N GLY A 668 -6.31 17.84 17.68
CA GLY A 668 -5.62 17.16 18.79
C GLY A 668 -4.31 16.46 18.40
N LEU A 669 -3.49 17.09 17.53
CA LEU A 669 -2.32 16.45 16.90
C LEU A 669 -0.97 16.78 17.55
N SER A 670 -0.95 17.51 18.65
CA SER A 670 0.29 17.95 19.31
C SER A 670 1.21 16.79 19.70
N GLU A 671 0.66 15.72 20.27
CA GLU A 671 1.42 14.51 20.65
C GLU A 671 1.93 13.76 19.42
N ILE A 672 1.14 13.70 18.35
CA ILE A 672 1.54 13.06 17.09
C ILE A 672 2.70 13.82 16.43
N LEU A 673 2.71 15.16 16.50
CA LEU A 673 3.84 15.96 15.98
C LEU A 673 5.08 15.88 16.88
N ALA A 674 4.92 15.60 18.19
CA ALA A 674 6.04 15.28 19.07
C ALA A 674 6.65 13.92 18.70
N ASP A 675 5.81 12.87 18.60
CA ASP A 675 6.23 11.53 18.16
C ASP A 675 6.88 11.55 16.77
N LEU A 676 6.31 12.30 15.81
CA LEU A 676 6.92 12.49 14.49
C LEU A 676 8.34 13.05 14.58
N SER A 677 8.58 13.99 15.51
CA SER A 677 9.89 14.59 15.71
C SER A 677 10.86 13.54 16.25
N ASP A 678 10.45 12.76 17.26
CA ASP A 678 11.27 11.69 17.83
C ASP A 678 11.62 10.62 16.77
N ARG A 679 10.68 10.26 15.90
CA ARG A 679 10.92 9.33 14.77
C ARG A 679 11.91 9.86 13.75
N ILE A 680 11.97 11.18 13.55
CA ILE A 680 12.90 11.80 12.61
C ILE A 680 14.29 11.97 13.22
N GLU A 681 14.36 12.35 14.50
CA GLU A 681 15.60 12.70 15.20
C GLU A 681 16.32 11.49 15.81
N ALA A 682 15.55 10.51 16.30
CA ALA A 682 16.03 9.26 16.89
C ALA A 682 15.40 8.04 16.17
N PRO A 683 15.68 7.86 14.87
CA PRO A 683 15.02 6.82 14.08
C PRO A 683 15.29 5.40 14.59
N GLU A 684 16.47 5.12 15.14
CA GLU A 684 16.88 3.78 15.61
C GLU A 684 15.94 3.21 16.69
N THR A 685 15.29 4.06 17.47
CA THR A 685 14.33 3.68 18.51
C THR A 685 12.90 3.83 18.05
N HIS A 686 12.56 4.92 17.36
CA HIS A 686 11.17 5.31 17.10
C HIS A 686 10.69 5.05 15.67
N ALA A 687 11.54 4.99 14.65
CA ALA A 687 11.07 4.87 13.27
C ALA A 687 10.67 3.43 12.92
N ALA A 688 9.57 3.26 12.20
CA ALA A 688 9.05 1.95 11.81
C ALA A 688 10.07 1.11 11.02
N ALA A 689 10.84 1.74 10.11
CA ALA A 689 11.88 1.03 9.36
C ALA A 689 12.92 0.38 10.27
N ASP A 690 13.37 1.10 11.29
CA ASP A 690 14.43 0.66 12.19
C ASP A 690 13.90 -0.36 13.21
N ARG A 691 12.66 -0.18 13.70
CA ARG A 691 11.99 -1.20 14.54
C ARG A 691 11.80 -2.52 13.80
N LEU A 692 11.27 -2.49 12.57
CA LEU A 692 11.13 -3.69 11.73
C LEU A 692 12.48 -4.35 11.48
N THR A 693 13.49 -3.56 11.11
CA THR A 693 14.83 -4.08 10.82
C THR A 693 15.44 -4.76 12.05
N ARG A 694 15.35 -4.13 13.23
CA ARG A 694 15.83 -4.72 14.49
C ARG A 694 15.14 -6.04 14.79
N SER A 695 13.81 -6.10 14.73
CA SER A 695 13.09 -7.34 15.03
C SER A 695 13.38 -8.46 14.03
N ILE A 696 13.60 -8.15 12.75
CA ILE A 696 14.03 -9.15 11.75
C ILE A 696 15.43 -9.68 12.07
N LEU A 697 16.34 -8.80 12.51
CA LEU A 697 17.72 -9.17 12.83
C LEU A 697 17.83 -9.99 14.12
N GLU A 698 16.96 -9.74 15.09
CA GLU A 698 16.83 -10.54 16.32
C GLU A 698 16.49 -12.01 16.01
N GLU A 699 15.60 -12.28 15.04
CA GLU A 699 15.23 -13.64 14.60
C GLU A 699 16.42 -14.45 14.06
N VAL A 700 17.44 -13.77 13.53
CA VAL A 700 18.66 -14.39 13.00
C VAL A 700 19.90 -14.14 13.86
N ASN A 701 19.72 -13.55 15.05
CA ASN A 701 20.78 -13.23 16.02
C ASN A 701 21.96 -12.45 15.41
N VAL A 702 21.65 -11.42 14.64
CA VAL A 702 22.63 -10.50 14.06
C VAL A 702 22.28 -9.06 14.47
N ASP A 703 23.26 -8.16 14.50
CA ASP A 703 23.09 -6.75 14.93
C ASP A 703 22.99 -5.75 13.76
N HIS A 704 23.31 -6.16 12.53
CA HIS A 704 23.36 -5.27 11.38
C HIS A 704 23.06 -5.98 10.04
N PRO A 705 22.19 -5.44 9.17
CA PRO A 705 21.72 -6.14 7.97
C PRO A 705 22.83 -6.38 6.93
N MET A 706 23.81 -5.48 6.84
CA MET A 706 24.97 -5.65 5.95
C MET A 706 25.94 -6.77 6.37
N LYS A 707 25.74 -7.44 7.52
CA LYS A 707 26.50 -8.65 7.89
C LYS A 707 25.91 -9.92 7.29
N LEU A 708 24.67 -9.85 6.79
CA LEU A 708 23.97 -10.97 6.16
C LEU A 708 24.04 -10.88 4.63
N PRO A 709 24.08 -12.04 3.95
CA PRO A 709 23.69 -12.16 2.54
C PRO A 709 22.26 -11.67 2.30
N ALA A 710 21.94 -11.24 1.08
CA ALA A 710 20.62 -10.70 0.76
C ALA A 710 19.50 -11.73 0.90
N ASP A 711 19.71 -12.94 0.41
CA ASP A 711 18.75 -14.04 0.52
C ASP A 711 18.43 -14.37 1.98
N VAL A 712 19.45 -14.47 2.84
CA VAL A 712 19.26 -14.74 4.27
C VAL A 712 18.41 -13.66 4.95
N PHE A 713 18.73 -12.38 4.75
CA PHE A 713 17.94 -11.28 5.34
C PHE A 713 16.51 -11.23 4.79
N ASN A 714 16.34 -11.38 3.48
CA ASN A 714 15.02 -11.27 2.84
C ASN A 714 14.13 -12.46 3.24
N THR A 715 14.66 -13.69 3.31
CA THR A 715 13.92 -14.86 3.82
C THR A 715 13.59 -14.74 5.31
N ALA A 716 14.51 -14.24 6.13
CA ALA A 716 14.22 -13.93 7.54
C ALA A 716 13.10 -12.88 7.68
N SER A 717 13.11 -11.85 6.82
CA SER A 717 12.04 -10.85 6.77
C SER A 717 10.68 -11.49 6.46
N GLU A 718 10.60 -12.35 5.43
CA GLU A 718 9.38 -13.07 5.06
C GLU A 718 8.86 -13.96 6.20
N GLN A 719 9.76 -14.63 6.93
CA GLN A 719 9.40 -15.41 8.11
C GLN A 719 8.88 -14.53 9.25
N TYR A 720 9.57 -13.44 9.56
CA TYR A 720 9.16 -12.49 10.59
C TYR A 720 7.76 -11.92 10.30
N TYR A 721 7.49 -11.50 9.07
CA TYR A 721 6.17 -10.99 8.67
C TYR A 721 5.08 -12.04 8.81
N ARG A 722 5.36 -13.26 8.33
CA ARG A 722 4.41 -14.35 8.36
C ARG A 722 4.09 -14.81 9.76
N GLU A 723 5.07 -14.94 10.65
CA GLU A 723 4.87 -15.57 11.97
C GLU A 723 4.77 -14.57 13.12
N THR A 724 5.80 -13.74 13.31
CA THR A 724 5.93 -12.88 14.49
C THR A 724 5.05 -11.64 14.36
N LEU A 725 5.16 -10.91 13.25
CA LEU A 725 4.38 -9.70 13.02
C LEU A 725 2.89 -10.00 12.88
N ARG A 726 2.53 -11.09 12.18
CA ARG A 726 1.15 -11.58 12.09
C ARG A 726 0.50 -11.70 13.47
N LYS A 727 1.19 -12.34 14.42
CA LYS A 727 0.71 -12.52 15.80
C LYS A 727 0.65 -11.20 16.57
N ARG A 728 1.62 -10.31 16.39
CA ARG A 728 1.60 -8.97 17.00
C ARG A 728 0.37 -8.17 16.54
N HIS A 729 0.08 -8.16 15.23
CA HIS A 729 -1.12 -7.52 14.70
C HIS A 729 -2.40 -8.18 15.23
N MET A 730 -2.45 -9.51 15.37
CA MET A 730 -3.59 -10.18 16.00
C MET A 730 -3.78 -9.76 17.47
N MET A 731 -2.69 -9.60 18.23
CA MET A 731 -2.74 -9.11 19.61
C MET A 731 -3.26 -7.67 19.69
N GLU A 732 -2.77 -6.77 18.84
CA GLU A 732 -3.30 -5.41 18.75
C GLU A 732 -4.81 -5.39 18.41
N SER A 733 -5.24 -6.24 17.47
CA SER A 733 -6.64 -6.38 17.13
C SER A 733 -7.49 -6.88 18.28
N ILE A 734 -6.97 -7.83 19.07
CA ILE A 734 -7.63 -8.37 20.26
C ILE A 734 -7.82 -7.26 21.32
N ASP A 735 -6.79 -6.43 21.52
CA ASP A 735 -6.84 -5.32 22.48
C ASP A 735 -7.88 -4.27 22.06
N PHE A 736 -7.98 -3.96 20.76
CA PHE A 736 -9.05 -3.10 20.25
C PHE A 736 -10.45 -3.72 20.37
N LEU A 737 -10.56 -5.03 20.20
CA LEU A 737 -11.85 -5.75 20.26
C LEU A 737 -12.41 -5.78 21.68
N GLU A 738 -11.55 -5.88 22.69
CA GLU A 738 -11.95 -5.86 24.10
C GLU A 738 -12.83 -4.64 24.44
N GLN A 739 -12.42 -3.44 24.00
CA GLN A 739 -13.19 -2.21 24.20
C GLN A 739 -14.53 -2.23 23.47
N ASN A 740 -14.62 -2.88 22.31
CA ASN A 740 -15.88 -2.98 21.57
C ASN A 740 -16.87 -3.92 22.26
N PHE A 741 -16.40 -5.02 22.83
CA PHE A 741 -17.27 -5.97 23.53
C PHE A 741 -17.82 -5.42 24.85
N ILE A 742 -17.04 -4.60 25.57
CA ILE A 742 -17.55 -3.83 26.72
C ILE A 742 -18.70 -2.91 26.26
N LYS A 743 -18.55 -2.23 25.12
CA LYS A 743 -19.61 -1.37 24.55
C LYS A 743 -20.83 -2.19 24.14
N LEU A 744 -20.66 -3.35 23.50
CA LEU A 744 -21.77 -4.22 23.12
C LEU A 744 -22.58 -4.68 24.34
N ASP A 745 -21.90 -5.10 25.42
CA ASP A 745 -22.56 -5.51 26.67
C ASP A 745 -23.35 -4.35 27.29
N ALA A 746 -22.76 -3.15 27.35
CA ALA A 746 -23.46 -1.95 27.82
C ALA A 746 -24.70 -1.62 26.97
N TRP A 747 -24.60 -1.75 25.65
CA TRP A 747 -25.70 -1.48 24.72
C TRP A 747 -26.84 -2.49 24.84
N ALA A 748 -26.52 -3.77 25.04
CA ALA A 748 -27.51 -4.79 25.33
C ALA A 748 -28.21 -4.55 26.68
N ALA A 749 -27.48 -4.10 27.70
CA ALA A 749 -28.04 -3.73 29.01
C ALA A 749 -29.01 -2.53 28.94
N LEU A 750 -28.72 -1.55 28.07
CA LEU A 750 -29.57 -0.37 27.82
C LEU A 750 -30.86 -0.68 27.00
N LYS A 751 -31.29 -1.95 26.95
CA LYS A 751 -32.53 -2.43 26.30
C LYS A 751 -32.65 -2.12 24.80
N ARG A 752 -31.55 -1.98 24.06
CA ARG A 752 -31.62 -2.02 22.59
C ARG A 752 -31.86 -3.47 22.15
N GLY A 753 -33.13 -3.81 21.87
CA GLY A 753 -33.63 -5.18 21.65
C GLY A 753 -32.75 -6.01 20.71
N VAL A 754 -32.36 -5.45 19.57
CA VAL A 754 -31.53 -6.12 18.55
C VAL A 754 -30.20 -6.65 19.11
N PHE A 755 -29.48 -5.86 19.92
CA PHE A 755 -28.18 -6.29 20.46
C PHE A 755 -28.36 -7.37 21.54
N ARG A 756 -29.39 -7.23 22.38
CA ARG A 756 -29.70 -8.22 23.41
C ARG A 756 -30.12 -9.56 22.79
N GLU A 757 -31.00 -9.52 21.79
CA GLU A 757 -31.46 -10.70 21.06
C GLU A 757 -30.31 -11.37 20.29
N ALA A 758 -29.48 -10.58 19.60
CA ALA A 758 -28.31 -11.10 18.90
C ALA A 758 -27.30 -11.75 19.86
N LEU A 759 -26.95 -11.10 20.97
CA LEU A 759 -26.04 -11.68 21.96
C LEU A 759 -26.60 -12.97 22.58
N ALA A 760 -27.89 -12.99 22.93
CA ALA A 760 -28.54 -14.20 23.45
C ALA A 760 -28.58 -15.33 22.40
N GLY A 761 -28.73 -14.99 21.12
CA GLY A 761 -28.64 -15.96 20.02
C GLY A 761 -27.24 -16.56 19.86
N ILE A 762 -26.19 -15.73 19.99
CA ILE A 762 -24.80 -16.17 19.82
C ILE A 762 -24.29 -16.96 21.04
N LEU A 763 -24.48 -16.43 22.24
CA LEU A 763 -23.91 -16.97 23.49
C LEU A 763 -24.87 -17.90 24.25
N GLY A 764 -26.13 -17.97 23.83
CA GLY A 764 -27.21 -18.66 24.53
C GLY A 764 -27.89 -17.78 25.59
N LEU A 765 -28.97 -18.30 26.19
CA LEU A 765 -29.78 -17.60 27.21
C LEU A 765 -29.07 -17.40 28.58
N GLY A 766 -27.77 -17.66 28.67
CA GLY A 766 -26.99 -17.47 29.90
C GLY A 766 -26.73 -15.99 30.21
N HIS A 767 -26.35 -15.68 31.45
CA HIS A 767 -25.96 -14.33 31.88
C HIS A 767 -24.54 -13.93 31.46
N GLN A 768 -23.94 -14.64 30.50
CA GLN A 768 -22.57 -14.39 30.07
C GLN A 768 -22.54 -13.28 29.01
N GLY A 769 -21.84 -12.18 29.31
CA GLY A 769 -21.60 -11.08 28.36
C GLY A 769 -20.56 -11.42 27.29
N ALA A 770 -20.52 -10.62 26.22
CA ALA A 770 -19.52 -10.72 25.16
C ALA A 770 -18.10 -10.55 25.69
N TRP A 771 -17.88 -9.63 26.64
CA TRP A 771 -16.56 -9.43 27.25
C TRP A 771 -16.13 -10.65 28.07
N GLU A 772 -17.02 -11.20 28.90
CA GLU A 772 -16.70 -12.37 29.74
C GLU A 772 -16.41 -13.62 28.89
N PHE A 773 -17.16 -13.82 27.80
CA PHE A 773 -16.84 -14.83 26.79
C PHE A 773 -15.45 -14.61 26.18
N PHE A 774 -15.16 -13.39 25.74
CA PHE A 774 -13.90 -13.07 25.09
C PHE A 774 -12.68 -13.29 25.99
N GLN A 775 -12.76 -12.94 27.28
CA GLN A 775 -11.65 -13.19 28.22
C GLN A 775 -11.28 -14.67 28.33
N LYS A 776 -12.26 -15.58 28.25
CA LYS A 776 -12.03 -17.03 28.33
C LYS A 776 -11.26 -17.57 27.12
N ILE A 777 -11.49 -16.99 25.95
CA ILE A 777 -10.95 -17.49 24.68
C ILE A 777 -9.74 -16.71 24.17
N ARG A 778 -9.44 -15.52 24.72
CA ARG A 778 -8.41 -14.57 24.26
C ARG A 778 -7.08 -15.23 23.92
N ARG A 779 -6.56 -16.07 24.82
CA ARG A 779 -5.29 -16.78 24.62
C ARG A 779 -5.34 -17.76 23.44
N GLY A 780 -6.43 -18.50 23.31
CA GLY A 780 -6.65 -19.47 22.23
C GLY A 780 -6.77 -18.85 20.84
N ILE A 781 -7.09 -17.55 20.74
CA ILE A 781 -7.14 -16.84 19.45
C ILE A 781 -5.74 -16.70 18.85
N VAL A 782 -4.75 -16.27 19.66
CA VAL A 782 -3.37 -16.05 19.19
C VAL A 782 -2.63 -17.37 18.96
N THR A 783 -2.90 -18.39 19.79
CA THR A 783 -2.32 -19.73 19.59
C THR A 783 -3.03 -20.54 18.51
N GLU A 784 -4.15 -20.05 17.97
CA GLU A 784 -5.00 -20.77 17.02
C GLU A 784 -5.57 -22.10 17.59
N GLU A 785 -5.73 -22.19 18.91
CA GLU A 785 -6.21 -23.36 19.67
C GLU A 785 -7.65 -23.21 20.18
N ILE A 786 -8.34 -22.12 19.82
CA ILE A 786 -9.78 -21.93 20.09
C ILE A 786 -10.60 -23.11 19.52
N ASP A 787 -11.62 -23.60 20.22
CA ASP A 787 -12.49 -24.65 19.70
C ASP A 787 -13.46 -24.14 18.62
N ASP A 788 -14.01 -25.04 17.80
CA ASP A 788 -14.81 -24.67 16.63
C ASP A 788 -16.11 -23.92 16.98
N ARG A 789 -16.72 -24.24 18.14
CA ARG A 789 -17.93 -23.54 18.60
C ARG A 789 -17.58 -22.11 19.00
N SER A 790 -16.56 -21.94 19.83
CA SER A 790 -16.10 -20.62 20.27
C SER A 790 -15.60 -19.77 19.10
N LEU A 791 -14.94 -20.37 18.10
CA LEU A 791 -14.51 -19.69 16.87
C LEU A 791 -15.71 -19.14 16.10
N HIS A 792 -16.75 -19.94 15.91
CA HIS A 792 -17.97 -19.52 15.23
C HIS A 792 -18.69 -18.39 15.99
N GLN A 793 -18.81 -18.50 17.32
CA GLN A 793 -19.39 -17.45 18.16
C GLN A 793 -18.59 -16.14 18.07
N LEU A 794 -17.26 -16.21 18.07
CA LEU A 794 -16.40 -15.03 17.95
C LEU A 794 -16.57 -14.32 16.59
N ILE A 795 -16.66 -15.07 15.48
CA ILE A 795 -16.93 -14.51 14.15
C ILE A 795 -18.25 -13.72 14.18
N GLN A 796 -19.31 -14.30 14.75
CA GLN A 796 -20.61 -13.63 14.86
C GLN A 796 -20.58 -12.39 15.77
N LEU A 797 -19.85 -12.43 16.88
CA LEU A 797 -19.68 -11.27 17.77
C LEU A 797 -18.92 -10.11 17.09
N ILE A 798 -17.90 -10.42 16.27
CA ILE A 798 -17.19 -9.39 15.51
C ILE A 798 -18.13 -8.75 14.48
N ILE A 799 -18.95 -9.54 13.79
CA ILE A 799 -19.96 -9.01 12.85
C ILE A 799 -20.95 -8.09 13.58
N LEU A 800 -21.39 -8.47 14.80
CA LEU A 800 -22.26 -7.63 15.62
C LEU A 800 -21.57 -6.34 16.09
N SER A 801 -20.27 -6.39 16.40
CA SER A 801 -19.46 -5.20 16.67
C SER A 801 -19.41 -4.28 15.46
N ILE A 802 -19.23 -4.81 14.25
CA ILE A 802 -19.21 -4.01 13.02
C ILE A 802 -20.59 -3.38 12.78
N HIS A 803 -21.68 -4.10 13.06
CA HIS A 803 -23.02 -3.52 13.03
C HIS A 803 -23.14 -2.31 13.96
N HIS A 804 -22.61 -2.41 15.18
CA HIS A 804 -22.58 -1.31 16.13
C HIS A 804 -21.82 -0.09 15.58
N ASP A 805 -20.63 -0.31 15.01
CA ASP A 805 -19.85 0.77 14.40
C ASP A 805 -20.61 1.48 13.26
N ILE A 806 -21.27 0.70 12.38
CA ILE A 806 -22.09 1.25 11.27
C ILE A 806 -23.27 2.08 11.81
N GLN A 807 -23.94 1.63 12.86
CA GLN A 807 -25.04 2.39 13.47
C GLN A 807 -24.55 3.69 14.10
N GLN A 808 -23.40 3.67 14.79
CA GLN A 808 -22.82 4.88 15.35
C GLN A 808 -22.49 5.92 14.28
N ASN A 809 -21.94 5.50 13.14
CA ASN A 809 -21.66 6.44 12.04
C ASN A 809 -22.94 7.08 11.50
N ARG A 810 -24.04 6.32 11.39
CA ARG A 810 -25.35 6.86 10.97
C ARG A 810 -25.94 7.84 11.98
N GLU A 811 -25.81 7.56 13.27
CA GLU A 811 -26.23 8.47 14.34
C GLU A 811 -25.44 9.79 14.28
N ILE A 812 -24.15 9.76 13.94
CA ILE A 812 -23.32 10.98 13.77
C ILE A 812 -23.63 11.73 12.47
N GLU A 813 -24.08 11.03 11.42
CA GLU A 813 -24.47 11.63 10.14
C GLU A 813 -25.83 12.32 10.18
N THR A 814 -26.71 11.92 11.10
CA THR A 814 -28.04 12.49 11.27
C THR A 814 -27.92 13.71 12.21
N PRO A 815 -28.18 14.95 11.75
CA PRO A 815 -28.00 16.17 12.54
C PRO A 815 -28.89 16.26 13.78
#